data_AF-A0AAV2HNC8-F1
#
_entry.id   AF-A0AAV2HNC8-F1
#
_cell.length_a   1.000
_cell.length_b   1.000
_cell.length_c   1.000
_cell.angle_alpha   90.00
_cell.angle_beta   90.00
_cell.angle_gamma   90.00
#
_symmetry.space_group_name_H-M   'P 1'
#
loop_
_entity.id
_entity.type
_entity.pdbx_description
1 polymer ?
#
loop_
_entity_poly.entity_id
_entity_poly.type
_entity_poly.pdbx_seq_one_letter_code
_entity_poly.pdbx_strand_id
1 'polypeptide(L)'
;MKRVMKHSGALALSGGTFAYWYHRKYNNLTLLAESPKCEDDIVYSDSDESTKGRASVPLDCAPDGTLFLQLKQVQVMFRHGARTPLHTVPKIEEAEYDPQFLIREHQHTNVPYVRVSSVTGKQLEWSDYELKLMNKKLRGGACCGALTSYGKDQVYLLGKDLRTCYKERLSLTDYSPCEVSVISSNIMRTVESARCVLAGLFGKENLLEYVARAKLPIKVSVASDDYNFLIPDTNNCAVLKKMNHSAMLHSDFIPNMKRDRIEVEDRINAPRDELLEHVKEEQHLIDQQLAIYQVTGRQHIVPMLNDFREMYQYDPVLNPLYQKRNESIEKIDRFWSSVMRRHPALGESLTQDDLKALVYLRKFEVEEFQGKFASGYRFHFHFDANPYFHNKHLCKVVYTKIHAKAKPSNRIPIMWKGSECLVPSEQKKEEERVSSPCSKRNEDKSDIKSETKDPKQCHKFCGAYCRKKDKPLPSFFEWYSQPVYNDLDRIWKVLADVYANPVKYLEEQPKIKDAWDHPFNFVFGRDDVVARVTHGNIYPVILEPFKDQIEENATKLMYYAMTGQHDQQRQVVTQLSAGPLMTEVTSQCEKFMKGKGHKLCLYSTHDSTLTAVLQALDIWDNAWPPFAADIRFELYKELDSDEWYVRVLYLGKVKKIRNQTEDYIHWSEFKRALNCYVINQPMYTRICASNILERIAKDIVREEDETDDDSTESKEESETPAGM
;
A
#
# COMPACT_ATOMS: atom_id res chain seq x y z
N MET A 1 -10.58 8.67 -41.24
CA MET A 1 -9.81 9.94 -41.28
C MET A 1 -8.41 9.71 -40.74
N LYS A 2 -7.46 9.34 -41.62
CA LYS A 2 -6.02 9.22 -41.32
C LYS A 2 -5.30 10.49 -41.81
N ARG A 3 -4.21 10.85 -41.13
CA ARG A 3 -3.27 11.99 -41.32
C ARG A 3 -3.73 13.30 -40.69
N VAL A 4 -3.05 13.74 -39.63
CA VAL A 4 -1.89 14.65 -39.64
C VAL A 4 -1.43 14.76 -38.18
N MET A 5 -0.26 14.24 -37.83
CA MET A 5 0.56 14.74 -36.72
C MET A 5 1.98 14.22 -36.91
N LYS A 6 2.82 15.03 -37.56
CA LYS A 6 4.27 14.96 -37.45
C LYS A 6 4.80 16.39 -37.33
N HIS A 7 5.64 16.56 -36.33
CA HIS A 7 6.49 17.71 -36.02
C HIS A 7 5.82 18.98 -35.49
N SER A 8 5.99 19.19 -34.18
CA SER A 8 6.39 20.47 -33.60
C SER A 8 6.98 20.20 -32.21
N GLY A 9 8.31 20.16 -32.12
CA GLY A 9 9.00 20.32 -30.86
C GLY A 9 9.02 21.82 -30.52
N ALA A 10 8.26 22.22 -29.51
CA ALA A 10 8.43 23.46 -28.74
C ALA A 10 7.43 23.45 -27.57
N LEU A 11 7.93 23.79 -26.38
CA LEU A 11 7.21 23.97 -25.10
C LEU A 11 6.70 22.70 -24.42
N ALA A 12 7.66 21.91 -23.91
CA ALA A 12 7.45 21.13 -22.70
C ALA A 12 7.28 22.08 -21.50
N LEU A 13 6.11 22.70 -21.38
CA LEU A 13 5.64 23.22 -20.10
C LEU A 13 5.37 22.00 -19.23
N SER A 14 6.20 21.85 -18.20
CA SER A 14 6.22 20.72 -17.27
C SER A 14 4.82 20.29 -16.84
N GLY A 15 4.53 18.99 -16.96
CA GLY A 15 3.25 18.40 -16.53
C GLY A 15 2.87 18.76 -15.08
N GLY A 16 3.85 19.06 -14.22
CA GLY A 16 3.60 19.55 -12.86
C GLY A 16 2.96 20.96 -12.80
N THR A 17 3.27 21.87 -13.72
CA THR A 17 2.68 23.22 -13.75
C THR A 17 1.28 23.20 -14.35
N PHE A 18 1.05 22.31 -15.33
CA PHE A 18 -0.27 22.09 -15.92
C PHE A 18 -1.20 21.39 -14.92
N ALA A 19 -0.71 20.39 -14.18
CA ALA A 19 -1.44 19.78 -13.06
C ALA A 19 -1.79 20.83 -12.00
N TYR A 20 -0.84 21.66 -11.56
CA TYR A 20 -1.09 22.74 -10.60
C TYR A 20 -2.18 23.72 -11.07
N TRP A 21 -2.16 24.13 -12.34
CA TRP A 21 -3.16 25.06 -12.89
C TRP A 21 -4.51 24.39 -13.17
N TYR A 22 -4.50 23.12 -13.56
CA TYR A 22 -5.69 22.27 -13.69
C TYR A 22 -6.37 22.06 -12.34
N HIS A 23 -5.61 21.78 -11.28
CA HIS A 23 -6.10 21.66 -9.90
C HIS A 23 -6.76 22.94 -9.39
N ARG A 24 -6.21 24.11 -9.71
CA ARG A 24 -6.79 25.40 -9.31
C ARG A 24 -8.09 25.75 -10.07
N LYS A 25 -8.30 25.21 -11.28
CA LYS A 25 -9.39 25.61 -12.17
C LYS A 25 -10.59 24.64 -12.19
N TYR A 26 -10.39 23.34 -11.88
CA TYR A 26 -11.39 22.32 -12.22
C TYR A 26 -11.87 21.41 -11.08
N ASN A 27 -11.51 21.64 -9.80
CA ASN A 27 -11.92 20.71 -8.75
C ASN A 27 -12.53 21.36 -7.51
N ASN A 28 -13.84 21.10 -7.30
CA ASN A 28 -14.55 21.30 -6.04
C ASN A 28 -14.26 20.18 -5.01
N LEU A 29 -13.51 19.14 -5.39
CA LEU A 29 -13.21 17.93 -4.57
C LEU A 29 -11.77 17.89 -4.04
N THR A 30 -10.93 18.81 -4.46
CA THR A 30 -9.60 19.03 -3.86
C THR A 30 -9.66 20.36 -3.13
N LEU A 31 -10.45 20.37 -2.06
CA LEU A 31 -10.09 21.23 -0.95
C LEU A 31 -8.65 20.81 -0.60
N LEU A 32 -7.67 21.63 -0.99
CA LEU A 32 -6.74 22.09 0.03
C LEU A 32 -7.63 22.26 1.25
N ALA A 33 -7.30 21.66 2.39
CA ALA A 33 -7.78 22.29 3.60
C ALA A 33 -7.23 23.72 3.50
N GLU A 34 -7.99 24.62 2.86
CA GLU A 34 -8.03 26.02 3.16
C GLU A 34 -8.48 25.96 4.61
N SER A 35 -7.49 25.70 5.48
CA SER A 35 -7.62 25.96 6.89
C SER A 35 -8.16 27.38 6.90
N PRO A 36 -9.36 27.60 7.44
CA PRO A 36 -9.81 28.95 7.69
C PRO A 36 -8.63 29.66 8.33
N LYS A 37 -8.30 30.86 7.85
CA LYS A 37 -7.38 31.73 8.60
C LYS A 37 -7.86 31.68 10.04
N CYS A 38 -6.97 31.42 10.99
CA CYS A 38 -7.28 31.33 12.42
C CYS A 38 -8.42 32.33 12.74
N GLU A 39 -9.62 31.83 13.08
CA GLU A 39 -10.73 32.72 13.42
C GLU A 39 -10.27 33.59 14.59
N ASP A 40 -10.30 34.90 14.36
CA ASP A 40 -9.59 35.89 15.14
C ASP A 40 -10.25 36.10 16.51
N ASP A 41 -9.55 35.74 17.60
CA ASP A 41 -9.70 36.39 18.92
C ASP A 41 -8.91 37.73 18.96
N ILE A 42 -8.56 38.29 17.80
CA ILE A 42 -7.57 39.38 17.72
C ILE A 42 -8.23 40.73 18.04
N VAL A 43 -8.07 41.18 19.28
CA VAL A 43 -8.10 42.61 19.61
C VAL A 43 -6.67 43.15 19.50
N TYR A 44 -6.35 43.79 18.37
CA TYR A 44 -5.12 44.59 18.25
C TYR A 44 -5.28 45.86 19.10
N SER A 45 -4.60 45.94 20.23
CA SER A 45 -4.13 47.21 20.78
C SER A 45 -2.62 47.21 20.75
N ASP A 46 -2.04 48.05 19.89
CA ASP A 46 -0.61 48.18 19.70
C ASP A 46 0.13 48.41 21.03
N SER A 47 1.34 47.83 21.11
CA SER A 47 2.48 48.17 21.99
C SER A 47 2.68 47.51 23.35
N ASP A 48 1.78 46.68 23.89
CA ASP A 48 2.04 45.99 25.17
C ASP A 48 2.26 44.47 25.02
N GLU A 49 3.49 44.02 25.30
CA GLU A 49 3.89 42.60 25.30
C GLU A 49 3.03 41.75 26.25
N SER A 50 2.39 42.40 27.23
CA SER A 50 1.46 41.77 28.17
C SER A 50 0.19 41.20 27.51
N THR A 51 -0.22 41.70 26.33
CA THR A 51 -1.51 41.39 25.67
C THR A 51 -1.49 40.22 24.68
N LYS A 52 -0.30 39.72 24.30
CA LYS A 52 -0.16 38.68 23.26
C LYS A 52 -0.79 37.35 23.68
N GLY A 53 -1.64 36.80 22.80
CA GLY A 53 -2.27 35.49 22.99
C GLY A 53 -3.36 35.47 24.06
N ARG A 54 -3.92 36.64 24.43
CA ARG A 54 -5.09 36.74 25.30
C ARG A 54 -6.38 36.44 24.52
N ALA A 55 -7.34 35.79 25.18
CA ALA A 55 -8.72 35.63 24.72
C ALA A 55 -9.66 36.16 25.81
N SER A 56 -10.74 36.83 25.41
CA SER A 56 -11.79 37.33 26.30
C SER A 56 -13.07 36.50 26.09
N VAL A 57 -13.54 35.82 27.14
CA VAL A 57 -14.70 34.93 27.08
C VAL A 57 -15.81 35.48 27.97
N PRO A 58 -16.96 35.91 27.42
CA PRO A 58 -18.11 36.31 28.22
C PRO A 58 -18.66 35.11 29.00
N LEU A 59 -18.86 35.25 30.30
CA LEU A 59 -19.41 34.19 31.15
C LEU A 59 -20.42 34.75 32.15
N ASP A 60 -21.62 34.18 32.15
CA ASP A 60 -22.71 34.55 33.06
C ASP A 60 -22.34 34.40 34.55
N CYS A 61 -21.30 33.64 34.87
CA CYS A 61 -20.89 33.27 36.23
C CYS A 61 -19.60 33.97 36.73
N ALA A 62 -18.96 34.83 35.93
CA ALA A 62 -17.72 35.50 36.32
C ALA A 62 -17.98 36.81 37.10
N PRO A 63 -17.10 37.24 38.04
CA PRO A 63 -17.32 38.42 38.89
C PRO A 63 -17.56 39.75 38.15
N ASP A 64 -17.07 39.85 36.91
CA ASP A 64 -17.19 40.98 35.98
C ASP A 64 -17.83 40.61 34.63
N GLY A 65 -18.25 39.35 34.47
CA GLY A 65 -18.84 38.79 33.26
C GLY A 65 -17.86 38.44 32.13
N THR A 66 -16.53 38.56 32.31
CA THR A 66 -15.55 38.26 31.24
C THR A 66 -14.29 37.56 31.78
N LEU A 67 -14.00 36.34 31.31
CA LEU A 67 -12.72 35.68 31.58
C LEU A 67 -11.61 36.14 30.62
N PHE A 68 -10.43 36.41 31.16
CA PHE A 68 -9.21 36.66 30.38
C PHE A 68 -8.27 35.46 30.44
N LEU A 69 -8.06 34.82 29.28
CA LEU A 69 -7.27 33.61 29.13
C LEU A 69 -5.99 33.89 28.34
N GLN A 70 -4.84 33.37 28.76
CA GLN A 70 -3.59 33.47 28.00
C GLN A 70 -3.12 32.10 27.50
N LEU A 71 -2.84 31.99 26.20
CA LEU A 71 -2.32 30.76 25.61
C LEU A 71 -0.93 30.43 26.17
N LYS A 72 -0.72 29.17 26.58
CA LYS A 72 0.54 28.71 27.20
C LYS A 72 1.20 27.54 26.47
N GLN A 73 0.42 26.60 25.96
CA GLN A 73 0.92 25.43 25.24
C GLN A 73 -0.02 25.06 24.10
N VAL A 74 0.53 24.53 23.01
CA VAL A 74 -0.23 23.95 21.90
C VAL A 74 0.29 22.54 21.61
N GLN A 75 -0.61 21.60 21.40
CA GLN A 75 -0.30 20.26 20.97
C GLN A 75 -1.02 19.98 19.65
N VAL A 76 -0.29 19.58 18.61
CA VAL A 76 -0.82 19.37 17.26
C VAL A 76 -0.53 17.95 16.82
N MET A 77 -1.57 17.19 16.54
CA MET A 77 -1.46 15.91 15.85
C MET A 77 -1.93 16.06 14.41
N PHE A 78 -1.14 15.57 13.46
CA PHE A 78 -1.44 15.77 12.04
C PHE A 78 -1.12 14.53 11.21
N ARG A 79 -1.97 14.29 10.21
CA ARG A 79 -1.75 13.27 9.18
C ARG A 79 -0.66 13.76 8.23
N HIS A 80 0.13 12.82 7.69
CA HIS A 80 1.03 13.13 6.58
C HIS A 80 0.30 13.77 5.38
N GLY A 81 1.07 14.44 4.50
CA GLY A 81 0.56 14.98 3.25
C GLY A 81 0.20 13.92 2.21
N ALA A 82 -0.22 14.38 1.03
CA ALA A 82 -0.53 13.53 -0.12
C ALA A 82 0.64 12.59 -0.50
N ARG A 83 0.28 11.37 -0.86
CA ARG A 83 1.22 10.28 -1.13
C ARG A 83 0.75 9.44 -2.31
N THR A 84 1.67 8.67 -2.89
CA THR A 84 1.29 7.55 -3.78
C THR A 84 0.44 6.53 -3.02
N PRO A 85 -0.38 5.72 -3.72
CA PRO A 85 -1.21 4.73 -3.07
C PRO A 85 -0.39 3.60 -2.42
N LEU A 86 -0.96 2.98 -1.38
CA LEU A 86 -0.46 1.73 -0.80
C LEU A 86 -1.05 0.52 -1.55
N HIS A 87 -2.30 0.66 -2.00
CA HIS A 87 -3.06 -0.36 -2.73
C HIS A 87 -3.59 0.20 -4.05
N THR A 88 -3.64 -0.65 -5.06
CA THR A 88 -4.26 -0.35 -6.36
C THR A 88 -5.55 -1.15 -6.50
N VAL A 89 -6.51 -0.65 -7.26
CA VAL A 89 -7.77 -1.38 -7.49
C VAL A 89 -7.48 -2.58 -8.41
N PRO A 90 -7.90 -3.80 -8.04
CA PRO A 90 -7.77 -4.96 -8.91
C PRO A 90 -8.58 -4.78 -10.19
N LYS A 91 -8.09 -5.32 -11.31
CA LYS A 91 -8.78 -5.35 -12.61
C LYS A 91 -9.07 -3.98 -13.26
N ILE A 92 -8.43 -2.93 -12.76
CA ILE A 92 -8.47 -1.59 -13.34
C ILE A 92 -7.06 -1.19 -13.75
N GLU A 93 -6.95 -0.44 -14.85
CA GLU A 93 -5.67 0.09 -15.31
C GLU A 93 -4.99 0.94 -14.21
N GLU A 94 -3.74 0.62 -13.90
CA GLU A 94 -2.94 1.36 -12.92
C GLU A 94 -2.57 2.74 -13.45
N ALA A 95 -2.70 3.77 -12.59
CA ALA A 95 -2.21 5.11 -12.91
C ALA A 95 -0.68 5.14 -12.91
N GLU A 96 -0.11 6.02 -13.74
CA GLU A 96 1.34 6.22 -13.80
C GLU A 96 1.79 7.22 -12.74
N TYR A 97 2.79 6.84 -11.94
CA TYR A 97 3.42 7.64 -10.92
C TYR A 97 4.92 7.76 -11.22
N ASP A 98 5.30 8.76 -12.02
CA ASP A 98 6.70 9.05 -12.37
C ASP A 98 7.42 9.77 -11.21
N PRO A 99 8.45 9.15 -10.59
CA PRO A 99 9.15 9.74 -9.46
C PRO A 99 9.92 11.03 -9.81
N GLN A 100 10.32 11.24 -11.07
CA GLN A 100 11.08 12.42 -11.49
C GLN A 100 10.30 13.73 -11.29
N PHE A 101 8.96 13.66 -11.38
CA PHE A 101 8.07 14.80 -11.19
C PHE A 101 7.37 14.75 -9.84
N LEU A 102 7.00 13.55 -9.39
CA LEU A 102 6.12 13.38 -8.25
C LEU A 102 6.83 13.45 -6.89
N ILE A 103 8.11 13.08 -6.81
CA ILE A 103 8.87 12.96 -5.54
C ILE A 103 10.02 13.99 -5.49
N ARG A 104 9.84 15.15 -6.13
CA ARG A 104 10.82 16.25 -6.04
C ARG A 104 10.88 16.79 -4.61
N GLU A 105 12.09 17.15 -4.19
CA GLU A 105 12.26 17.86 -2.92
C GLU A 105 11.66 19.27 -2.97
N HIS A 106 10.97 19.64 -1.90
CA HIS A 106 10.51 21.00 -1.69
C HIS A 106 11.69 21.84 -1.18
N GLN A 107 12.10 22.85 -1.95
CA GLN A 107 13.35 23.59 -1.68
C GLN A 107 13.37 24.25 -0.29
N HIS A 108 12.24 24.78 0.17
CA HIS A 108 12.10 25.38 1.51
C HIS A 108 11.98 24.37 2.65
N THR A 109 11.80 23.07 2.40
CA THR A 109 11.74 22.07 3.49
C THR A 109 13.05 21.31 3.66
N ASN A 110 13.95 21.38 2.68
CA ASN A 110 15.22 20.66 2.69
C ASN A 110 16.14 21.16 3.82
N VAL A 111 16.06 20.46 4.96
CA VAL A 111 16.79 20.73 6.19
C VAL A 111 17.30 19.40 6.75
N PRO A 112 18.57 19.30 7.19
CA PRO A 112 19.11 18.08 7.77
C PRO A 112 18.35 17.66 9.03
N TYR A 113 17.94 16.40 9.09
CA TYR A 113 17.28 15.80 10.25
C TYR A 113 17.85 14.42 10.57
N VAL A 114 17.64 13.97 11.80
CA VAL A 114 17.96 12.63 12.28
C VAL A 114 16.75 12.05 13.00
N ARG A 115 16.51 10.76 12.80
CA ARG A 115 15.49 10.00 13.53
C ARG A 115 16.09 9.38 14.77
N VAL A 116 15.47 9.59 15.92
CA VAL A 116 15.92 9.03 17.20
C VAL A 116 14.77 8.36 17.94
N SER A 117 15.05 7.30 18.69
CA SER A 117 14.08 6.66 19.58
C SER A 117 13.63 7.66 20.66
N SER A 118 12.32 7.78 20.88
CA SER A 118 11.77 8.58 21.97
C SER A 118 12.12 8.05 23.36
N VAL A 119 12.49 6.77 23.45
CA VAL A 119 12.82 6.09 24.72
C VAL A 119 14.33 6.12 24.98
N THR A 120 15.14 5.72 24.00
CA THR A 120 16.60 5.54 24.20
C THR A 120 17.43 6.71 23.70
N GLY A 121 16.85 7.60 22.88
CA GLY A 121 17.57 8.70 22.21
C GLY A 121 18.56 8.25 21.13
N LYS A 122 18.66 6.94 20.85
CA LYS A 122 19.55 6.39 19.82
C LYS A 122 18.97 6.58 18.42
N GLN A 123 19.86 6.73 17.43
CA GLN A 123 19.47 6.77 16.03
C GLN A 123 18.81 5.46 15.58
N LEU A 124 17.82 5.55 14.70
CA LEU A 124 17.02 4.42 14.24
C LEU A 124 17.22 4.14 12.74
N GLU A 125 17.11 2.86 12.40
CA GLU A 125 16.95 2.38 11.03
C GLU A 125 15.47 2.36 10.62
N TRP A 126 15.20 2.10 9.34
CA TRP A 126 13.83 1.89 8.85
C TRP A 126 13.34 0.50 9.23
N SER A 127 12.04 0.39 9.51
CA SER A 127 11.38 -0.88 9.79
C SER A 127 11.28 -1.75 8.54
N ASP A 128 11.14 -3.06 8.71
CA ASP A 128 10.89 -4.00 7.61
C ASP A 128 9.64 -3.63 6.80
N TYR A 129 8.64 -3.03 7.46
CA TYR A 129 7.45 -2.52 6.81
C TYR A 129 7.77 -1.39 5.82
N GLU A 130 8.56 -0.40 6.24
CA GLU A 130 8.97 0.69 5.36
C GLU A 130 9.86 0.17 4.22
N LEU A 131 10.81 -0.72 4.49
CA LEU A 131 11.67 -1.32 3.46
C LEU A 131 10.85 -2.06 2.39
N LYS A 132 9.79 -2.78 2.79
CA LYS A 132 8.85 -3.41 1.84
C LYS A 132 8.14 -2.39 0.95
N LEU A 133 7.70 -1.26 1.50
CA LEU A 133 7.07 -0.19 0.72
C LEU A 133 8.05 0.44 -0.27
N MET A 134 9.29 0.70 0.14
CA MET A 134 10.34 1.27 -0.73
C MET A 134 10.69 0.36 -1.92
N ASN A 135 10.58 -0.96 -1.72
CA ASN A 135 10.84 -1.97 -2.75
C ASN A 135 9.61 -2.24 -3.66
N LYS A 136 8.39 -1.92 -3.20
CA LYS A 136 7.17 -2.07 -4.01
C LYS A 136 7.01 -0.86 -4.93
N LYS A 137 7.24 -1.07 -6.24
CA LYS A 137 7.11 -0.04 -7.27
C LYS A 137 5.71 -0.05 -7.90
N LEU A 138 5.17 1.13 -8.14
CA LEU A 138 3.96 1.36 -8.93
C LEU A 138 4.32 1.53 -10.41
N ARG A 139 3.33 1.43 -11.29
CA ARG A 139 3.49 1.87 -12.69
C ARG A 139 4.06 3.29 -12.72
N GLY A 140 5.09 3.53 -13.54
CA GLY A 140 5.86 4.78 -13.57
C GLY A 140 7.13 4.80 -12.69
N GLY A 141 7.27 3.86 -11.75
CA GLY A 141 8.50 3.62 -10.99
C GLY A 141 8.57 4.26 -9.61
N ALA A 142 7.58 5.05 -9.20
CA ALA A 142 7.49 5.54 -7.81
C ALA A 142 7.22 4.39 -6.83
N CYS A 143 7.70 4.53 -5.59
CA CYS A 143 7.40 3.59 -4.51
C CYS A 143 5.95 3.73 -4.04
N CYS A 144 5.37 2.66 -3.51
CA CYS A 144 4.08 2.71 -2.81
C CYS A 144 4.17 3.55 -1.52
N GLY A 145 3.11 4.32 -1.23
CA GLY A 145 3.00 5.09 0.02
C GLY A 145 4.05 6.20 0.21
N ALA A 146 4.73 6.64 -0.85
CA ALA A 146 5.74 7.68 -0.83
C ALA A 146 5.10 9.07 -0.78
N LEU A 147 5.60 9.95 0.10
CA LEU A 147 5.17 11.34 0.18
C LEU A 147 5.55 12.09 -1.11
N THR A 148 4.57 12.73 -1.74
CA THR A 148 4.81 13.46 -2.99
C THR A 148 5.22 14.90 -2.74
N SER A 149 5.73 15.59 -3.76
CA SER A 149 6.01 17.03 -3.68
C SER A 149 4.79 17.84 -3.29
N TYR A 150 3.62 17.49 -3.84
CA TYR A 150 2.35 18.12 -3.46
C TYR A 150 2.00 17.84 -2.00
N GLY A 151 2.24 16.62 -1.52
CA GLY A 151 2.10 16.30 -0.10
C GLY A 151 3.03 17.12 0.80
N LYS A 152 4.29 17.30 0.38
CA LYS A 152 5.26 18.17 1.08
C LYS A 152 4.79 19.62 1.13
N ASP A 153 4.19 20.14 0.05
CA ASP A 153 3.59 21.48 0.01
C ASP A 153 2.45 21.62 1.03
N GLN A 154 1.53 20.64 1.09
CA GLN A 154 0.38 20.67 2.01
C GLN A 154 0.82 20.79 3.48
N VAL A 155 1.76 19.94 3.91
CA VAL A 155 2.22 19.98 5.31
C VAL A 155 3.19 21.14 5.59
N TYR A 156 3.86 21.67 4.58
CA TYR A 156 4.59 22.93 4.70
C TYR A 156 3.63 24.11 4.92
N LEU A 157 2.50 24.15 4.20
CA LEU A 157 1.45 25.14 4.40
C LEU A 157 0.80 25.02 5.77
N LEU A 158 0.55 23.80 6.26
CA LEU A 158 0.14 23.59 7.66
C LEU A 158 1.15 24.22 8.63
N GLY A 159 2.46 24.00 8.44
CA GLY A 159 3.48 24.65 9.25
C GLY A 159 3.42 26.18 9.21
N LYS A 160 3.14 26.77 8.04
CA LYS A 160 2.95 28.23 7.90
C LYS A 160 1.70 28.73 8.60
N ASP A 161 0.62 27.95 8.59
CA ASP A 161 -0.60 28.26 9.34
C ASP A 161 -0.30 28.26 10.85
N LEU A 162 0.35 27.21 11.35
CA LEU A 162 0.79 27.15 12.75
C LEU A 162 1.72 28.31 13.12
N ARG A 163 2.58 28.77 12.21
CA ARG A 163 3.40 29.97 12.42
C ARG A 163 2.53 31.18 12.66
N THR A 164 1.55 31.40 11.79
CA THR A 164 0.64 32.55 11.85
C THR A 164 -0.17 32.52 13.14
N CYS A 165 -0.70 31.35 13.50
CA CYS A 165 -1.53 31.18 14.67
C CYS A 165 -0.77 31.21 16.01
N TYR A 166 0.49 30.77 16.06
CA TYR A 166 1.14 30.47 17.35
C TYR A 166 2.53 31.04 17.57
N LYS A 167 3.26 31.46 16.51
CA LYS A 167 4.66 31.89 16.67
C LYS A 167 4.78 33.03 17.68
N GLU A 168 3.97 34.07 17.52
CA GLU A 168 3.97 35.22 18.42
C GLU A 168 3.26 34.93 19.74
N ARG A 169 2.11 34.24 19.69
CA ARG A 169 1.26 33.93 20.85
C ARG A 169 1.95 33.01 21.88
N LEU A 170 2.88 32.16 21.44
CA LEU A 170 3.72 31.31 22.32
C LEU A 170 5.13 31.87 22.53
N SER A 171 5.45 33.03 21.92
CA SER A 171 6.81 33.60 21.94
C SER A 171 7.87 32.61 21.44
N LEU A 172 7.61 31.96 20.30
CA LEU A 172 8.52 31.03 19.62
C LEU A 172 9.33 31.81 18.56
N THR A 173 10.43 32.45 18.94
CA THR A 173 11.25 33.25 18.00
C THR A 173 12.03 32.37 17.03
N ASP A 174 12.91 31.53 17.59
CA ASP A 174 13.78 30.57 16.89
C ASP A 174 13.39 29.14 17.23
N TYR A 175 13.85 28.18 16.41
CA TYR A 175 13.70 26.78 16.75
C TYR A 175 14.55 26.40 17.96
N SER A 176 13.89 25.86 18.98
CA SER A 176 14.51 25.35 20.20
C SER A 176 13.94 23.97 20.55
N PRO A 177 14.79 22.93 20.70
CA PRO A 177 14.33 21.60 21.13
C PRO A 177 13.84 21.58 22.59
N CYS A 178 14.10 22.63 23.37
CA CYS A 178 13.54 22.78 24.72
C CYS A 178 12.09 23.27 24.67
N GLU A 179 11.71 24.06 23.67
CA GLU A 179 10.37 24.64 23.55
C GLU A 179 9.46 23.83 22.61
N VAL A 180 10.06 23.06 21.70
CA VAL A 180 9.34 22.29 20.66
C VAL A 180 9.71 20.82 20.75
N SER A 181 8.71 19.95 20.91
CA SER A 181 8.87 18.51 20.73
C SER A 181 8.27 18.06 19.41
N VAL A 182 8.95 17.11 18.74
CA VAL A 182 8.48 16.51 17.50
C VAL A 182 8.60 15.01 17.60
N ILE A 183 7.46 14.32 17.52
CA ILE A 183 7.36 12.86 17.55
C ILE A 183 6.63 12.39 16.29
N SER A 184 7.15 11.35 15.65
CA SER A 184 6.59 10.75 14.44
C SER A 184 6.49 9.23 14.58
N SER A 185 5.56 8.61 13.86
CA SER A 185 5.65 7.17 13.60
C SER A 185 6.91 6.85 12.77
N ASN A 186 7.39 5.60 12.83
CA ASN A 186 8.60 5.18 12.10
C ASN A 186 8.34 4.87 10.62
N ILE A 187 7.72 5.82 9.91
CA ILE A 187 7.32 5.71 8.50
C ILE A 187 7.86 6.91 7.75
N MET A 188 8.43 6.71 6.55
CA MET A 188 9.17 7.78 5.86
C MET A 188 8.30 9.00 5.57
N ARG A 189 7.08 8.79 5.07
CA ARG A 189 6.13 9.88 4.77
C ARG A 189 5.71 10.70 5.99
N THR A 190 5.66 10.13 7.20
CA THR A 190 5.29 10.89 8.42
C THR A 190 6.49 11.69 8.92
N VAL A 191 7.68 11.07 8.93
CA VAL A 191 8.92 11.76 9.31
C VAL A 191 9.22 12.94 8.37
N GLU A 192 9.10 12.74 7.06
CA GLU A 192 9.26 13.83 6.09
C GLU A 192 8.18 14.89 6.24
N SER A 193 6.95 14.51 6.60
CA SER A 193 5.89 15.48 6.85
C SER A 193 6.20 16.35 8.06
N ALA A 194 6.69 15.76 9.15
CA ALA A 194 7.13 16.50 10.34
C ALA A 194 8.24 17.52 10.03
N ARG A 195 9.22 17.11 9.20
CA ARG A 195 10.26 18.03 8.68
C ARG A 195 9.64 19.21 7.91
N CYS A 196 8.66 18.95 7.06
CA CYS A 196 8.01 20.01 6.27
C CYS A 196 7.19 20.96 7.15
N VAL A 197 6.48 20.46 8.17
CA VAL A 197 5.78 21.29 9.16
C VAL A 197 6.75 22.20 9.90
N LEU A 198 7.88 21.67 10.39
CA LEU A 198 8.91 22.49 11.05
C LEU A 198 9.46 23.58 10.13
N ALA A 199 9.72 23.25 8.87
CA ALA A 199 10.18 24.22 7.89
C ALA A 199 9.14 25.31 7.60
N GLY A 200 7.86 24.94 7.52
CA GLY A 200 6.75 25.88 7.43
C GLY A 200 6.63 26.77 8.68
N LEU A 201 6.90 26.22 9.86
CA LEU A 201 6.76 26.91 11.14
C LEU A 201 7.91 27.88 11.45
N PHE A 202 9.16 27.47 11.23
CA PHE A 202 10.35 28.26 11.61
C PHE A 202 11.08 28.90 10.43
N GLY A 203 10.98 28.31 9.24
CA GLY A 203 11.65 28.79 8.04
C GLY A 203 12.96 28.06 7.84
N LYS A 204 13.31 27.78 6.58
CA LYS A 204 14.49 26.98 6.25
C LYS A 204 15.76 27.62 6.80
N GLU A 205 15.91 28.91 6.60
CA GLU A 205 17.10 29.67 6.94
C GLU A 205 17.37 29.60 8.45
N ASN A 206 16.36 29.90 9.27
CA ASN A 206 16.45 29.80 10.74
C ASN A 206 16.77 28.37 11.22
N LEU A 207 16.20 27.37 10.56
CA LEU A 207 16.49 25.97 10.88
C LEU A 207 17.94 25.58 10.51
N LEU A 208 18.45 26.06 9.37
CA LEU A 208 19.85 25.84 8.97
C LEU A 208 20.82 26.57 9.90
N GLU A 209 20.48 27.78 10.35
CA GLU A 209 21.25 28.51 11.37
C GLU A 209 21.28 27.74 12.69
N TYR A 210 20.16 27.18 13.14
CA TYR A 210 20.14 26.28 14.29
C TYR A 210 21.08 25.09 14.09
N VAL A 211 21.01 24.39 12.95
CA VAL A 211 21.86 23.23 12.66
C VAL A 211 23.34 23.62 12.66
N ALA A 212 23.69 24.76 12.08
CA ALA A 212 25.06 25.27 12.08
C ALA A 212 25.56 25.62 13.49
N ARG A 213 24.73 26.30 14.29
CA ARG A 213 25.03 26.70 15.67
C ARG A 213 25.15 25.49 16.61
N ALA A 214 24.20 24.57 16.54
CA ALA A 214 24.14 23.37 17.38
C ALA A 214 25.11 22.26 16.93
N LYS A 215 25.65 22.36 15.70
CA LYS A 215 26.46 21.32 15.04
C LYS A 215 25.77 19.95 15.01
N LEU A 216 24.45 19.94 14.96
CA LEU A 216 23.61 18.75 15.00
C LEU A 216 22.39 18.94 14.10
N PRO A 217 21.94 17.89 13.39
CA PRO A 217 20.70 17.94 12.62
C PRO A 217 19.47 18.06 13.53
N ILE A 218 18.34 18.46 12.96
CA ILE A 218 17.06 18.49 13.67
C ILE A 218 16.68 17.07 14.11
N LYS A 219 16.33 16.91 15.38
CA LYS A 219 15.90 15.62 15.92
C LYS A 219 14.39 15.44 15.70
N VAL A 220 14.02 14.35 15.04
CA VAL A 220 12.64 13.84 15.01
C VAL A 220 12.60 12.59 15.87
N SER A 221 11.92 12.67 17.01
CA SER A 221 11.73 11.52 17.89
C SER A 221 10.75 10.55 17.26
N VAL A 222 10.95 9.26 17.45
CA VAL A 222 10.11 8.19 16.92
C VAL A 222 9.58 7.36 18.08
N ALA A 223 8.26 7.13 18.08
CA ALA A 223 7.61 6.31 19.10
C ALA A 223 8.19 4.88 19.12
N SER A 224 8.17 4.23 20.29
CA SER A 224 8.70 2.87 20.45
C SER A 224 7.91 1.86 19.63
N ASP A 225 8.58 0.89 19.02
CA ASP A 225 7.92 -0.22 18.32
C ASP A 225 7.16 -1.15 19.29
N ASP A 226 7.56 -1.20 20.57
CA ASP A 226 6.88 -2.00 21.61
C ASP A 226 5.61 -1.33 22.16
N TYR A 227 5.48 -0.01 21.96
CA TYR A 227 4.36 0.78 22.44
C TYR A 227 4.20 2.02 21.58
N ASN A 228 3.63 1.84 20.40
CA ASN A 228 3.47 2.92 19.44
C ASN A 228 2.14 3.63 19.66
N PHE A 229 2.16 4.72 20.43
CA PHE A 229 0.98 5.54 20.71
C PHE A 229 0.58 6.46 19.55
N LEU A 230 1.28 6.45 18.41
CA LEU A 230 0.95 7.28 17.24
C LEU A 230 0.10 6.56 16.19
N ILE A 231 -0.12 5.26 16.37
CA ILE A 231 -1.01 4.42 15.56
C ILE A 231 -1.81 3.50 16.47
N PRO A 232 -3.03 3.11 16.08
CA PRO A 232 -3.70 1.96 16.68
C PRO A 232 -2.86 0.69 16.45
N ASP A 233 -2.17 0.24 17.50
CA ASP A 233 -1.08 -0.74 17.39
C ASP A 233 -1.61 -2.18 17.25
N THR A 234 -1.93 -2.56 16.02
CA THR A 234 -2.38 -3.92 15.67
C THR A 234 -1.28 -4.98 15.74
N ASN A 235 -0.01 -4.58 15.89
CA ASN A 235 1.10 -5.54 16.00
C ASN A 235 1.19 -6.08 17.43
N ASN A 236 1.06 -5.19 18.42
CA ASN A 236 1.20 -5.55 19.84
C ASN A 236 -0.14 -5.71 20.55
N CYS A 237 -1.28 -5.37 19.91
CA CYS A 237 -2.61 -5.52 20.50
C CYS A 237 -3.50 -6.50 19.74
N ALA A 238 -3.75 -7.68 20.32
CA ALA A 238 -4.58 -8.71 19.68
C ALA A 238 -6.04 -8.28 19.51
N VAL A 239 -6.57 -7.46 20.43
CA VAL A 239 -7.91 -6.87 20.34
C VAL A 239 -8.02 -5.97 19.11
N LEU A 240 -7.12 -4.99 18.95
CA LEU A 240 -7.11 -4.10 17.78
C LEU A 240 -6.85 -4.87 16.49
N LYS A 241 -5.97 -5.88 16.51
CA LYS A 241 -5.72 -6.74 15.36
C LYS A 241 -6.99 -7.46 14.89
N LYS A 242 -7.74 -8.07 15.80
CA LYS A 242 -9.01 -8.74 15.49
C LYS A 242 -10.05 -7.77 14.94
N MET A 243 -10.19 -6.59 15.57
CA MET A 243 -11.15 -5.58 15.11
C MET A 243 -10.81 -5.05 13.72
N ASN A 244 -9.54 -4.68 13.50
CA ASN A 244 -9.06 -4.24 12.20
C ASN A 244 -9.22 -5.33 11.13
N HIS A 245 -8.92 -6.60 11.46
CA HIS A 245 -9.10 -7.72 10.52
C HIS A 245 -10.58 -7.94 10.16
N SER A 246 -11.48 -7.89 11.15
CA SER A 246 -12.93 -8.02 10.93
C SER A 246 -13.42 -6.95 9.96
N ALA A 247 -13.12 -5.67 10.23
CA ALA A 247 -13.58 -4.58 9.38
C ALA A 247 -12.88 -4.54 8.00
N MET A 248 -11.55 -4.71 7.94
CA MET A 248 -10.78 -4.50 6.70
C MET A 248 -10.75 -5.71 5.77
N LEU A 249 -10.76 -6.94 6.30
CA LEU A 249 -10.58 -8.16 5.50
C LEU A 249 -11.84 -9.04 5.45
N HIS A 250 -12.75 -8.87 6.40
CA HIS A 250 -14.03 -9.57 6.45
C HIS A 250 -15.20 -8.59 6.45
N SER A 251 -15.06 -7.53 5.64
CA SER A 251 -16.04 -6.46 5.51
C SER A 251 -17.43 -6.98 5.11
N ASP A 252 -17.53 -8.14 4.46
CA ASP A 252 -18.79 -8.75 4.00
C ASP A 252 -19.80 -9.04 5.12
N PHE A 253 -19.35 -9.15 6.38
CA PHE A 253 -20.24 -9.32 7.54
C PHE A 253 -20.85 -8.00 8.03
N ILE A 254 -20.39 -6.86 7.51
CA ILE A 254 -20.97 -5.55 7.82
C ILE A 254 -22.21 -5.35 6.95
N PRO A 255 -23.34 -4.85 7.50
CA PRO A 255 -24.57 -4.63 6.74
C PRO A 255 -24.34 -3.88 5.42
N ASN A 256 -24.97 -4.38 4.35
CA ASN A 256 -24.90 -3.91 2.95
C ASN A 256 -23.53 -4.03 2.26
N MET A 257 -22.44 -4.22 3.00
CA MET A 257 -21.08 -4.17 2.47
C MET A 257 -20.79 -5.22 1.39
N LYS A 258 -21.29 -6.46 1.57
CA LYS A 258 -21.15 -7.53 0.57
C LYS A 258 -21.90 -7.21 -0.72
N ARG A 259 -23.15 -6.72 -0.59
CA ARG A 259 -24.00 -6.34 -1.74
C ARG A 259 -23.31 -5.23 -2.55
N ASP A 260 -22.88 -4.19 -1.85
CA ASP A 260 -22.21 -3.04 -2.42
C ASP A 260 -20.90 -3.43 -3.12
N ARG A 261 -20.10 -4.32 -2.50
CA ARG A 261 -18.87 -4.82 -3.12
C ARG A 261 -19.18 -5.54 -4.43
N ILE A 262 -20.15 -6.45 -4.41
CA ILE A 262 -20.53 -7.24 -5.59
C ILE A 262 -20.99 -6.32 -6.72
N GLU A 263 -21.78 -5.28 -6.42
CA GLU A 263 -22.22 -4.31 -7.42
C GLU A 263 -21.05 -3.60 -8.13
N VAL A 264 -20.04 -3.18 -7.36
CA VAL A 264 -18.80 -2.60 -7.91
C VAL A 264 -18.01 -3.63 -8.71
N GLU A 265 -17.86 -4.85 -8.19
CA GLU A 265 -17.12 -5.94 -8.84
C GLU A 265 -17.76 -6.34 -10.16
N ASP A 266 -19.09 -6.46 -10.22
CA ASP A 266 -19.85 -6.79 -11.43
C ASP A 266 -19.60 -5.74 -12.53
N ARG A 267 -19.57 -4.45 -12.16
CA ARG A 267 -19.25 -3.38 -13.12
C ARG A 267 -17.80 -3.43 -13.59
N ILE A 268 -16.85 -3.76 -12.71
CA ILE A 268 -15.43 -3.92 -13.08
C ILE A 268 -15.24 -5.12 -14.00
N ASN A 269 -15.93 -6.24 -13.74
CA ASN A 269 -15.76 -7.50 -14.46
C ASN A 269 -16.50 -7.52 -15.79
N ALA A 270 -17.65 -6.84 -15.91
CA ALA A 270 -18.53 -6.92 -17.08
C ALA A 270 -17.82 -6.78 -18.45
N PRO A 271 -16.94 -5.79 -18.69
CA PRO A 271 -16.25 -5.68 -19.98
C PRO A 271 -15.30 -6.84 -20.26
N ARG A 272 -14.66 -7.38 -19.23
CA ARG A 272 -13.77 -8.54 -19.35
C ARG A 272 -14.58 -9.80 -19.63
N ASP A 273 -15.71 -9.96 -18.94
CA ASP A 273 -16.57 -11.14 -19.07
C ASP A 273 -17.20 -11.21 -20.47
N GLU A 274 -17.59 -10.07 -21.04
CA GLU A 274 -18.03 -9.98 -22.44
C GLU A 274 -16.95 -10.44 -23.43
N LEU A 275 -15.70 -10.00 -23.24
CA LEU A 275 -14.59 -10.44 -24.07
C LEU A 275 -14.27 -11.94 -23.89
N LEU A 276 -14.37 -12.43 -22.65
CA LEU A 276 -14.16 -13.86 -22.35
C LEU A 276 -15.22 -14.73 -23.02
N GLU A 277 -16.47 -14.26 -23.11
CA GLU A 277 -17.54 -15.02 -23.74
C GLU A 277 -17.28 -15.23 -25.24
N HIS A 278 -16.80 -14.21 -25.96
CA HIS A 278 -16.35 -14.37 -27.34
C HIS A 278 -15.23 -15.41 -27.47
N VAL A 279 -14.27 -15.44 -26.54
CA VAL A 279 -13.20 -16.46 -26.54
C VAL A 279 -13.77 -17.87 -26.31
N LYS A 280 -14.79 -18.01 -25.46
CA LYS A 280 -15.46 -19.30 -25.23
C LYS A 280 -16.22 -19.77 -26.47
N GLU A 281 -16.91 -18.87 -27.16
CA GLU A 281 -17.59 -19.18 -28.42
C GLU A 281 -16.60 -19.66 -29.48
N GLU A 282 -15.47 -18.97 -29.64
CA GLU A 282 -14.42 -19.37 -30.58
C GLU A 282 -13.76 -20.71 -30.19
N GLN A 283 -13.54 -20.94 -28.89
CA GLN A 283 -13.08 -22.24 -28.39
C GLN A 283 -14.09 -23.36 -28.68
N HIS A 284 -15.38 -23.08 -28.52
CA HIS A 284 -16.43 -24.06 -28.78
C HIS A 284 -16.45 -24.51 -30.25
N LEU A 285 -16.24 -23.58 -31.19
CA LEU A 285 -16.12 -23.91 -32.62
C LEU A 285 -14.89 -24.79 -32.90
N ILE A 286 -13.76 -24.53 -32.24
CA ILE A 286 -12.56 -25.37 -32.33
C ILE A 286 -12.85 -26.78 -31.81
N ASP A 287 -13.49 -26.90 -30.64
CA ASP A 287 -13.81 -28.17 -30.01
C ASP A 287 -14.79 -29.00 -30.87
N GLN A 288 -15.81 -28.36 -31.46
CA GLN A 288 -16.72 -28.99 -32.43
C GLN A 288 -15.95 -29.53 -33.64
N GLN A 289 -15.04 -28.73 -34.20
CA GLN A 289 -14.26 -29.15 -35.37
C GLN A 289 -13.31 -30.30 -35.04
N LEU A 290 -12.67 -30.28 -33.87
CA LEU A 290 -11.83 -31.38 -33.39
C LEU A 290 -12.64 -32.67 -33.18
N ALA A 291 -13.86 -32.58 -32.63
CA ALA A 291 -14.75 -33.73 -32.49
C ALA A 291 -15.13 -34.33 -33.85
N ILE A 292 -15.40 -33.50 -34.87
CA ILE A 292 -15.64 -33.96 -36.23
C ILE A 292 -14.43 -34.71 -36.78
N TYR A 293 -13.21 -34.20 -36.58
CA TYR A 293 -11.99 -34.89 -37.01
C TYR A 293 -11.77 -36.23 -36.30
N GLN A 294 -12.07 -36.32 -35.00
CA GLN A 294 -11.99 -37.57 -34.25
C GLN A 294 -12.96 -38.64 -34.79
N VAL A 295 -14.19 -38.25 -35.16
CA VAL A 295 -15.20 -39.17 -35.69
C VAL A 295 -14.91 -39.56 -37.15
N THR A 296 -14.52 -38.60 -37.99
CA THR A 296 -14.33 -38.82 -39.43
C THR A 296 -12.96 -39.40 -39.77
N GLY A 297 -11.96 -39.23 -38.90
CA GLY A 297 -10.55 -39.53 -39.17
C GLY A 297 -9.93 -38.68 -40.30
N ARG A 298 -10.64 -37.64 -40.77
CA ARG A 298 -10.23 -36.81 -41.91
C ARG A 298 -9.68 -35.48 -41.41
N GLN A 299 -8.38 -35.44 -41.16
CA GLN A 299 -7.66 -34.20 -40.91
C GLN A 299 -6.71 -33.90 -42.08
N HIS A 300 -6.79 -32.71 -42.66
CA HIS A 300 -5.97 -32.31 -43.79
C HIS A 300 -4.94 -31.26 -43.37
N ILE A 301 -3.71 -31.71 -43.12
CA ILE A 301 -2.59 -30.87 -42.72
C ILE A 301 -1.69 -30.63 -43.95
N VAL A 302 -1.44 -29.37 -44.28
CA VAL A 302 -0.52 -28.97 -45.34
C VAL A 302 0.69 -28.25 -44.76
N PRO A 303 1.90 -28.46 -45.31
CA PRO A 303 3.06 -27.69 -44.92
C PRO A 303 2.96 -26.26 -45.48
N MET A 304 3.08 -25.23 -44.63
CA MET A 304 3.00 -23.81 -45.01
C MET A 304 4.15 -23.01 -44.39
N LEU A 305 4.48 -21.85 -44.96
CA LEU A 305 5.40 -20.89 -44.37
C LEU A 305 4.64 -19.94 -43.45
N ASN A 306 5.14 -19.73 -42.23
CA ASN A 306 4.64 -18.70 -41.33
C ASN A 306 5.23 -17.32 -41.65
N ASP A 307 4.89 -16.32 -40.84
CA ASP A 307 5.36 -14.93 -41.00
C ASP A 307 6.89 -14.79 -40.87
N PHE A 308 7.55 -15.73 -40.19
CA PHE A 308 9.00 -15.80 -40.04
C PHE A 308 9.69 -16.58 -41.17
N ARG A 309 8.94 -17.01 -42.20
CA ARG A 309 9.40 -17.86 -43.31
C ARG A 309 9.89 -19.23 -42.85
N GLU A 310 9.28 -19.77 -41.81
CA GLU A 310 9.55 -21.08 -41.26
C GLU A 310 8.40 -22.05 -41.59
N MET A 311 8.73 -23.31 -41.88
CA MET A 311 7.75 -24.33 -42.25
C MET A 311 6.99 -24.84 -41.02
N TYR A 312 5.66 -24.76 -41.04
CA TYR A 312 4.78 -25.32 -40.02
C TYR A 312 3.64 -26.15 -40.63
N GLN A 313 2.99 -26.94 -39.78
CA GLN A 313 1.81 -27.72 -40.13
C GLN A 313 0.58 -26.81 -40.10
N TYR A 314 -0.06 -26.65 -41.26
CA TYR A 314 -1.24 -25.82 -41.43
C TYR A 314 -2.50 -26.66 -41.65
N ASP A 315 -3.50 -26.48 -40.80
CA ASP A 315 -4.85 -27.04 -40.99
C ASP A 315 -5.76 -25.94 -41.55
N PRO A 316 -6.25 -26.06 -42.81
CA PRO A 316 -7.06 -25.02 -43.45
C PRO A 316 -8.38 -24.69 -42.77
N VAL A 317 -8.86 -25.54 -41.87
CA VAL A 317 -10.12 -25.33 -41.14
C VAL A 317 -9.83 -24.86 -39.71
N LEU A 318 -8.94 -25.55 -38.99
CA LEU A 318 -8.66 -25.21 -37.58
C LEU A 318 -7.83 -23.93 -37.42
N ASN A 319 -6.87 -23.66 -38.30
CA ASN A 319 -5.98 -22.52 -38.09
C ASN A 319 -6.68 -21.17 -38.19
N PRO A 320 -7.63 -20.93 -39.13
CA PRO A 320 -8.46 -19.74 -39.09
C PRO A 320 -9.27 -19.59 -37.79
N LEU A 321 -9.72 -20.69 -37.17
CA LEU A 321 -10.42 -20.65 -35.89
C LEU A 321 -9.47 -20.29 -34.74
N TYR A 322 -8.27 -20.88 -34.71
CA TYR A 322 -7.23 -20.51 -33.76
C TYR A 322 -6.82 -19.04 -33.89
N GLN A 323 -6.72 -18.51 -35.11
CA GLN A 323 -6.43 -17.10 -35.36
C GLN A 323 -7.51 -16.18 -34.79
N LYS A 324 -8.79 -16.47 -35.04
CA LYS A 324 -9.91 -15.70 -34.45
C LYS A 324 -9.86 -15.72 -32.92
N ARG A 325 -9.68 -16.90 -32.33
CA ARG A 325 -9.51 -17.06 -30.87
C ARG A 325 -8.34 -16.23 -30.35
N ASN A 326 -7.20 -16.25 -31.04
CA ASN A 326 -6.03 -15.48 -30.65
C ASN A 326 -6.29 -13.97 -30.74
N GLU A 327 -6.99 -13.48 -31.76
CA GLU A 327 -7.38 -12.07 -31.90
C GLU A 327 -8.32 -11.60 -30.78
N SER A 328 -9.24 -12.46 -30.33
CA SER A 328 -10.12 -12.15 -29.19
C SER A 328 -9.38 -12.21 -27.85
N ILE A 329 -8.53 -13.22 -27.64
CA ILE A 329 -7.65 -13.32 -26.47
C ILE A 329 -6.74 -12.09 -26.37
N GLU A 330 -6.21 -11.60 -27.49
CA GLU A 330 -5.36 -10.42 -27.55
C GLU A 330 -6.09 -9.14 -27.11
N LYS A 331 -7.41 -9.14 -26.90
CA LYS A 331 -8.15 -8.00 -26.32
C LYS A 331 -8.22 -8.06 -24.79
N ILE A 332 -7.86 -9.18 -24.19
CA ILE A 332 -8.04 -9.45 -22.76
C ILE A 332 -6.71 -9.32 -22.01
N ASP A 333 -6.62 -8.29 -21.17
CA ASP A 333 -5.43 -8.05 -20.34
C ASP A 333 -5.10 -9.24 -19.45
N ARG A 334 -3.80 -9.55 -19.35
CA ARG A 334 -3.25 -10.61 -18.49
C ARG A 334 -3.85 -12.01 -18.74
N PHE A 335 -4.49 -12.26 -19.88
CA PHE A 335 -5.15 -13.54 -20.18
C PHE A 335 -4.20 -14.73 -20.02
N TRP A 336 -3.06 -14.73 -20.72
CA TRP A 336 -2.13 -15.86 -20.69
C TRP A 336 -1.47 -16.06 -19.33
N SER A 337 -1.06 -14.99 -18.64
CA SER A 337 -0.57 -15.10 -17.26
C SER A 337 -1.63 -15.66 -16.30
N SER A 338 -2.89 -15.30 -16.51
CA SER A 338 -4.03 -15.76 -15.72
C SER A 338 -4.27 -17.27 -15.90
N VAL A 339 -4.22 -17.75 -17.15
CA VAL A 339 -4.38 -19.16 -17.53
C VAL A 339 -3.19 -20.01 -17.05
N MET A 340 -1.96 -19.61 -17.38
CA MET A 340 -0.76 -20.39 -17.06
C MET A 340 -0.56 -20.60 -15.56
N ARG A 341 -0.93 -19.61 -14.74
CA ARG A 341 -0.82 -19.68 -13.28
C ARG A 341 -1.91 -20.52 -12.61
N ARG A 342 -3.08 -20.64 -13.24
CA ARG A 342 -4.18 -21.50 -12.77
C ARG A 342 -3.94 -22.97 -13.10
N HIS A 343 -3.29 -23.23 -14.24
CA HIS A 343 -2.93 -24.58 -14.65
C HIS A 343 -2.13 -25.33 -13.55
N PRO A 344 -2.48 -26.58 -13.17
CA PRO A 344 -1.90 -27.25 -12.01
C PRO A 344 -0.39 -27.48 -12.08
N ALA A 345 0.13 -27.87 -13.25
CA ALA A 345 1.57 -28.11 -13.47
C ALA A 345 2.38 -26.82 -13.72
N LEU A 346 1.93 -25.91 -14.60
CA LEU A 346 2.64 -24.64 -14.83
C LEU A 346 2.64 -23.75 -13.59
N GLY A 347 1.53 -23.69 -12.85
CA GLY A 347 1.43 -22.94 -11.60
C GLY A 347 2.44 -23.38 -10.53
N GLU A 348 2.93 -24.62 -10.56
CA GLU A 348 4.03 -25.08 -9.68
C GLU A 348 5.41 -24.63 -10.16
N SER A 349 5.60 -24.48 -11.47
CA SER A 349 6.86 -24.01 -12.07
C SER A 349 7.00 -22.49 -12.14
N LEU A 350 5.91 -21.74 -11.93
CA LEU A 350 5.91 -20.29 -12.00
C LEU A 350 6.27 -19.68 -10.65
N THR A 351 7.36 -18.92 -10.61
CA THR A 351 7.72 -18.11 -9.46
C THR A 351 6.98 -16.78 -9.46
N GLN A 352 6.96 -16.08 -8.32
CA GLN A 352 6.39 -14.75 -8.22
C GLN A 352 7.14 -13.73 -9.11
N ASP A 353 8.43 -13.94 -9.35
CA ASP A 353 9.24 -13.13 -10.24
C ASP A 353 8.94 -13.40 -11.72
N ASP A 354 8.70 -14.66 -12.11
CA ASP A 354 8.23 -15.00 -13.47
C ASP A 354 6.91 -14.27 -13.79
N LEU A 355 5.97 -14.29 -12.85
CA LEU A 355 4.66 -13.67 -13.00
C LEU A 355 4.76 -12.16 -13.26
N LYS A 356 5.70 -11.46 -12.62
CA LYS A 356 5.91 -10.03 -12.83
C LYS A 356 6.19 -9.67 -14.28
N ALA A 357 6.88 -10.52 -15.03
CA ALA A 357 7.11 -10.31 -16.46
C ALA A 357 5.98 -10.89 -17.32
N LEU A 358 5.39 -12.03 -16.93
CA LEU A 358 4.31 -12.67 -17.68
C LEU A 358 3.01 -11.88 -17.73
N VAL A 359 2.75 -10.96 -16.78
CA VAL A 359 1.58 -10.06 -16.89
C VAL A 359 1.62 -9.16 -18.14
N TYR A 360 2.79 -9.00 -18.77
CA TYR A 360 2.95 -8.27 -20.03
C TYR A 360 2.84 -9.18 -21.27
N LEU A 361 2.58 -10.48 -21.12
CA LEU A 361 2.39 -11.42 -22.22
C LEU A 361 1.03 -11.18 -22.89
N ARG A 362 1.05 -10.59 -24.08
CA ARG A 362 -0.15 -10.17 -24.81
C ARG A 362 -0.68 -11.27 -25.72
N LYS A 363 0.22 -11.96 -26.43
CA LYS A 363 -0.11 -13.01 -27.39
C LYS A 363 0.81 -14.20 -27.21
N PHE A 364 0.25 -15.40 -27.29
CA PHE A 364 0.97 -16.66 -27.19
C PHE A 364 0.47 -17.60 -28.29
N GLU A 365 1.39 -18.14 -29.08
CA GLU A 365 1.08 -19.01 -30.22
C GLU A 365 1.95 -20.25 -30.19
N VAL A 366 1.36 -21.38 -30.59
CA VAL A 366 2.05 -22.66 -30.70
C VAL A 366 1.91 -23.19 -32.12
N GLU A 367 3.04 -23.44 -32.77
CA GLU A 367 3.09 -24.03 -34.10
C GLU A 367 3.73 -25.41 -34.01
N GLU A 368 3.09 -26.43 -34.59
CA GLU A 368 3.73 -27.73 -34.86
C GLU A 368 4.47 -27.68 -36.21
N PHE A 369 5.64 -28.29 -36.29
CA PHE A 369 6.35 -28.47 -37.54
C PHE A 369 6.84 -29.90 -37.70
N GLN A 370 6.81 -30.37 -38.95
CA GLN A 370 7.33 -31.66 -39.34
C GLN A 370 8.31 -31.49 -40.49
N GLY A 371 9.59 -31.71 -40.20
CA GLY A 371 10.67 -31.63 -41.17
C GLY A 371 11.36 -32.97 -41.37
N LYS A 372 12.15 -33.05 -42.45
CA LYS A 372 12.97 -34.24 -42.78
C LYS A 372 14.03 -34.56 -41.72
N PHE A 373 14.48 -33.56 -40.96
CA PHE A 373 15.59 -33.70 -40.00
C PHE A 373 15.17 -33.47 -38.54
N ALA A 374 14.08 -32.73 -38.32
CA ALA A 374 13.53 -32.49 -37.00
C ALA A 374 12.03 -32.22 -37.11
N SER A 375 11.27 -32.69 -36.11
CA SER A 375 9.88 -32.30 -35.88
C SER A 375 9.73 -31.81 -34.45
N GLY A 376 8.73 -30.97 -34.21
CA GLY A 376 8.48 -30.44 -32.88
C GLY A 376 7.55 -29.23 -32.88
N TYR A 377 7.70 -28.41 -31.85
CA TYR A 377 6.86 -27.26 -31.58
C TYR A 377 7.67 -25.97 -31.52
N ARG A 378 7.07 -24.87 -31.97
CA ARG A 378 7.58 -23.51 -31.81
C ARG A 378 6.59 -22.71 -30.97
N PHE A 379 7.09 -22.17 -29.87
CA PHE A 379 6.33 -21.40 -28.90
C PHE A 379 6.69 -19.93 -29.06
N HIS A 380 5.74 -19.12 -29.52
CA HIS A 380 5.91 -17.69 -29.75
C HIS A 380 5.24 -16.91 -28.62
N PHE A 381 5.99 -16.06 -27.93
CA PHE A 381 5.53 -15.22 -26.83
C PHE A 381 5.72 -13.76 -27.21
N HIS A 382 4.64 -12.99 -27.23
CA HIS A 382 4.66 -11.57 -27.60
C HIS A 382 4.35 -10.72 -26.39
N PHE A 383 5.26 -9.81 -26.06
CA PHE A 383 5.18 -8.98 -24.86
C PHE A 383 4.96 -7.52 -25.20
N ASP A 384 4.13 -6.87 -24.38
CA ASP A 384 4.09 -5.42 -24.30
C ASP A 384 5.41 -4.86 -23.77
N ALA A 385 5.59 -3.55 -23.91
CA ALA A 385 6.72 -2.86 -23.32
C ALA A 385 6.72 -3.07 -21.79
N ASN A 386 7.78 -3.70 -21.29
CA ASN A 386 7.88 -4.11 -19.88
C ASN A 386 9.24 -3.68 -19.29
N PRO A 387 9.36 -3.61 -17.95
CA PRO A 387 10.59 -3.14 -17.30
C PRO A 387 11.73 -4.17 -17.30
N TYR A 388 11.47 -5.44 -17.63
CA TYR A 388 12.43 -6.53 -17.44
C TYR A 388 13.35 -6.77 -18.64
N PHE A 389 12.82 -6.70 -19.86
CA PHE A 389 13.60 -6.96 -21.07
C PHE A 389 13.16 -6.12 -22.27
N HIS A 390 14.02 -6.03 -23.28
CA HIS A 390 13.79 -5.27 -24.51
C HIS A 390 13.01 -6.06 -25.57
N ASN A 391 12.97 -7.39 -25.48
CA ASN A 391 12.27 -8.23 -26.45
C ASN A 391 10.77 -7.93 -26.47
N LYS A 392 10.22 -7.69 -27.67
CA LYS A 392 8.77 -7.74 -27.92
C LYS A 392 8.29 -9.13 -28.32
N HIS A 393 9.21 -9.99 -28.75
CA HIS A 393 8.95 -11.35 -29.19
C HIS A 393 10.05 -12.28 -28.68
N LEU A 394 9.62 -13.37 -28.07
CA LEU A 394 10.44 -14.49 -27.66
C LEU A 394 9.93 -15.74 -28.38
N CYS A 395 10.85 -16.60 -28.82
CA CYS A 395 10.50 -17.83 -29.52
C CYS A 395 11.37 -18.96 -28.99
N LYS A 396 10.72 -20.06 -28.59
CA LYS A 396 11.38 -21.28 -28.12
C LYS A 396 11.01 -22.43 -29.05
N VAL A 397 12.02 -23.12 -29.58
CA VAL A 397 11.83 -24.34 -30.37
C VAL A 397 12.09 -25.56 -29.49
N VAL A 398 11.15 -26.50 -29.47
CA VAL A 398 11.27 -27.79 -28.78
C VAL A 398 11.12 -28.90 -29.79
N TYR A 399 12.08 -29.81 -29.86
CA TYR A 399 12.03 -30.94 -30.78
C TYR A 399 11.46 -32.18 -30.11
N THR A 400 10.51 -32.83 -30.78
CA THR A 400 9.97 -34.15 -30.39
C THR A 400 10.73 -35.29 -31.04
N LYS A 401 11.32 -35.06 -32.22
CA LYS A 401 12.19 -36.01 -32.91
C LYS A 401 13.36 -35.27 -33.53
N ILE A 402 14.57 -35.76 -33.28
CA ILE A 402 15.83 -35.17 -33.75
C ILE A 402 16.61 -36.26 -34.48
N HIS A 403 16.92 -36.07 -35.76
CA HIS A 403 17.87 -36.94 -36.44
C HIS A 403 19.30 -36.67 -35.93
N ALA A 404 20.15 -37.70 -35.92
CA ALA A 404 21.55 -37.62 -35.43
C ALA A 404 22.43 -36.53 -36.10
N LYS A 405 21.98 -35.93 -37.21
CA LYS A 405 22.66 -34.84 -37.95
C LYS A 405 21.94 -33.47 -37.81
N ALA A 406 20.92 -33.36 -36.98
CA ALA A 406 20.16 -32.12 -36.81
C ALA A 406 20.90 -31.09 -35.94
N LYS A 407 20.65 -29.81 -36.18
CA LYS A 407 21.20 -28.71 -35.37
C LYS A 407 20.52 -28.68 -33.98
N PRO A 408 21.23 -28.28 -32.91
CA PRO A 408 20.64 -28.13 -31.58
C PRO A 408 19.53 -27.06 -31.56
N SER A 409 18.63 -27.15 -30.59
CA SER A 409 17.43 -26.30 -30.45
C SER A 409 17.78 -24.82 -30.39
N ASN A 410 16.94 -23.99 -31.01
CA ASN A 410 17.12 -22.55 -31.05
C ASN A 410 16.13 -21.86 -30.10
N ARG A 411 16.57 -20.75 -29.52
CA ARG A 411 15.70 -19.82 -28.78
C ARG A 411 16.13 -18.41 -29.10
N ILE A 412 15.20 -17.46 -29.10
CA ILE A 412 15.57 -16.05 -29.09
C ILE A 412 16.12 -15.71 -27.69
N PRO A 413 17.37 -15.26 -27.54
CA PRO A 413 17.90 -14.86 -26.24
C PRO A 413 17.14 -13.67 -25.65
N ILE A 414 16.95 -13.68 -24.32
CA ILE A 414 16.32 -12.57 -23.61
C ILE A 414 17.35 -11.44 -23.42
N MET A 415 16.97 -10.22 -23.79
CA MET A 415 17.75 -9.00 -23.69
C MET A 415 17.29 -8.20 -22.46
N TRP A 416 17.85 -8.51 -21.29
CA TRP A 416 17.46 -7.92 -20.01
C TRP A 416 17.78 -6.40 -19.91
N LYS A 417 16.91 -5.65 -19.23
CA LYS A 417 17.02 -4.20 -18.95
C LYS A 417 17.65 -3.96 -17.56
N GLY A 418 18.92 -4.34 -17.38
CA GLY A 418 19.67 -4.13 -16.14
C GLY A 418 20.10 -5.43 -15.44
N SER A 419 20.54 -5.34 -14.18
CA SER A 419 21.07 -6.48 -13.39
C SER A 419 20.00 -7.44 -12.85
N GLU A 420 18.72 -7.18 -13.14
CA GLU A 420 17.57 -8.01 -12.73
C GLU A 420 17.31 -9.15 -13.71
N CYS A 421 18.28 -10.05 -13.86
CA CYS A 421 18.02 -11.34 -14.49
C CYS A 421 17.04 -12.12 -13.60
N LEU A 422 15.83 -12.42 -14.09
CA LEU A 422 14.85 -13.24 -13.35
C LEU A 422 15.26 -14.72 -13.25
N VAL A 423 16.36 -15.11 -13.90
CA VAL A 423 16.96 -16.44 -13.79
C VAL A 423 17.95 -16.45 -12.62
N PRO A 424 17.84 -17.35 -11.64
CA PRO A 424 18.82 -17.48 -10.57
C PRO A 424 20.21 -17.74 -11.14
N SER A 425 21.16 -16.85 -10.89
CA SER A 425 22.55 -17.03 -11.33
C SER A 425 23.28 -18.00 -10.40
N GLU A 426 23.63 -19.21 -10.87
CA GLU A 426 24.67 -20.03 -10.24
C GLU A 426 26.06 -19.33 -10.25
N GLN A 427 26.21 -18.22 -10.97
CA GLN A 427 27.45 -17.45 -11.11
C GLN A 427 27.78 -16.50 -9.95
N LYS A 428 26.88 -16.27 -8.98
CA LYS A 428 27.16 -15.38 -7.83
C LYS A 428 28.06 -16.00 -6.73
N LYS A 429 28.45 -17.28 -6.84
CA LYS A 429 29.30 -17.95 -5.83
C LYS A 429 30.81 -17.96 -6.14
N GLU A 430 31.24 -17.56 -7.33
CA GLU A 430 32.68 -17.53 -7.68
C GLU A 430 33.31 -16.14 -7.48
N GLU A 431 32.55 -15.06 -7.59
CA GLU A 431 33.10 -13.69 -7.44
C GLU A 431 33.31 -13.28 -5.96
N GLU A 432 32.58 -13.87 -5.00
CA GLU A 432 32.80 -13.64 -3.57
C GLU A 432 34.04 -14.36 -3.00
N ARG A 433 34.70 -15.23 -3.77
CA ARG A 433 35.97 -15.88 -3.35
C ARG A 433 37.22 -15.12 -3.72
N VAL A 434 37.14 -14.04 -4.51
CA VAL A 434 38.33 -13.34 -5.05
C VAL A 434 38.57 -11.97 -4.41
N SER A 435 37.70 -11.47 -3.53
CA SER A 435 37.94 -10.20 -2.83
C SER A 435 37.78 -10.30 -1.31
N SER A 436 38.84 -10.72 -0.62
CA SER A 436 39.16 -10.15 0.70
C SER A 436 40.68 -10.14 0.95
N PRO A 437 41.23 -9.11 1.64
CA PRO A 437 42.66 -8.84 1.68
C PRO A 437 43.36 -9.63 2.80
N CYS A 438 44.57 -10.05 2.49
CA CYS A 438 45.52 -10.67 3.40
C CYS A 438 45.88 -9.72 4.57
N SER A 439 45.81 -10.20 5.82
CA SER A 439 46.67 -9.69 6.88
C SER A 439 47.03 -10.74 7.93
N LYS A 440 48.34 -11.03 7.96
CA LYS A 440 49.25 -11.16 9.12
C LYS A 440 49.48 -12.51 9.80
N ARG A 441 50.79 -12.82 9.80
CA ARG A 441 51.65 -13.60 10.72
C ARG A 441 51.62 -15.12 10.56
N ASN A 442 52.71 -15.85 10.68
CA ASN A 442 54.19 -15.70 10.61
C ASN A 442 54.70 -17.07 11.08
N GLU A 443 55.77 -17.58 10.46
CA GLU A 443 56.80 -18.49 11.06
C GLU A 443 56.28 -19.88 11.56
N ASP A 444 56.91 -21.03 11.34
CA ASP A 444 58.25 -21.38 10.88
C ASP A 444 58.27 -22.87 10.46
N LYS A 445 59.33 -23.22 9.73
CA LYS A 445 59.97 -24.51 9.36
C LYS A 445 59.60 -25.78 10.17
N SER A 446 59.78 -27.04 9.74
CA SER A 446 60.30 -27.77 8.56
C SER A 446 60.07 -29.29 8.82
N ASP A 447 60.42 -30.15 7.86
CA ASP A 447 60.70 -31.61 7.96
C ASP A 447 59.52 -32.59 7.72
N ILE A 448 59.62 -33.71 6.99
CA ILE A 448 60.52 -34.30 5.97
C ILE A 448 59.83 -35.62 5.49
N LYS A 449 59.98 -35.98 4.19
CA LYS A 449 59.90 -37.34 3.54
C LYS A 449 58.56 -38.11 3.43
N SER A 450 58.06 -38.35 2.20
CA SER A 450 58.24 -39.54 1.31
C SER A 450 57.28 -40.70 1.65
N GLU A 451 56.45 -41.28 0.78
CA GLU A 451 56.78 -42.10 -0.39
C GLU A 451 55.51 -42.41 -1.23
N THR A 452 55.77 -42.96 -2.41
CA THR A 452 54.90 -43.29 -3.55
C THR A 452 53.97 -44.52 -3.35
N LYS A 453 52.78 -44.52 -3.96
CA LYS A 453 52.35 -45.46 -5.03
C LYS A 453 50.83 -45.40 -5.31
N ASP A 454 50.54 -45.58 -6.58
CA ASP A 454 49.26 -45.51 -7.29
C ASP A 454 48.58 -46.92 -7.35
N PRO A 455 47.43 -47.14 -8.03
CA PRO A 455 46.14 -47.41 -7.39
C PRO A 455 45.51 -48.77 -7.77
N LYS A 456 44.50 -49.24 -7.01
CA LYS A 456 43.31 -49.98 -7.51
C LYS A 456 42.39 -50.49 -6.40
N GLN A 457 41.11 -50.12 -6.54
CA GLN A 457 39.93 -51.00 -6.52
C GLN A 457 39.58 -51.75 -5.22
N CYS A 458 38.47 -51.34 -4.59
CA CYS A 458 37.64 -52.25 -3.81
C CYS A 458 36.14 -51.99 -4.07
N HIS A 459 35.52 -52.98 -4.72
CA HIS A 459 34.09 -53.30 -4.70
C HIS A 459 33.65 -53.63 -3.23
N LYS A 460 32.44 -53.38 -2.70
CA LYS A 460 31.12 -53.91 -3.08
C LYS A 460 30.08 -53.55 -1.97
N PHE A 461 28.80 -53.35 -2.36
CA PHE A 461 27.50 -53.54 -1.64
C PHE A 461 27.24 -52.79 -0.30
N CYS A 462 26.04 -52.31 0.07
CA CYS A 462 24.63 -52.46 -0.36
C CYS A 462 23.90 -51.18 0.16
N GLY A 463 23.01 -50.52 -0.57
CA GLY A 463 21.61 -50.94 -0.71
C GLY A 463 20.70 -50.29 0.33
N ALA A 464 20.19 -49.10 0.05
CA ALA A 464 18.96 -48.58 0.67
C ALA A 464 18.24 -47.64 -0.32
N TYR A 465 17.05 -48.07 -0.73
CA TYR A 465 16.07 -47.32 -1.49
C TYR A 465 15.85 -45.91 -0.90
N CYS A 466 16.48 -44.88 -1.47
CA CYS A 466 15.99 -43.52 -1.34
C CYS A 466 15.12 -43.22 -2.55
N ARG A 467 13.80 -43.13 -2.31
CA ARG A 467 12.82 -42.58 -3.25
C ARG A 467 13.42 -41.30 -3.84
N LYS A 468 13.63 -41.26 -5.17
CA LYS A 468 13.88 -40.01 -5.89
C LYS A 468 12.71 -39.08 -5.57
N LYS A 469 12.91 -38.11 -4.69
CA LYS A 469 12.05 -36.92 -4.69
C LYS A 469 12.32 -36.24 -6.03
N ASP A 470 11.28 -36.12 -6.85
CA ASP A 470 11.35 -35.37 -8.10
C ASP A 470 11.98 -34.01 -7.80
N LYS A 471 13.00 -33.64 -8.58
CA LYS A 471 13.55 -32.28 -8.52
C LYS A 471 12.40 -31.32 -8.88
N PRO A 472 12.26 -30.18 -8.18
CA PRO A 472 11.27 -29.17 -8.56
C PRO A 472 11.50 -28.74 -10.02
N LEU A 473 10.42 -28.47 -10.74
CA LEU A 473 10.49 -27.95 -12.11
C LEU A 473 11.30 -26.64 -12.12
N PRO A 474 12.14 -26.40 -13.14
CA PRO A 474 12.83 -25.11 -13.29
C PRO A 474 11.82 -23.96 -13.42
N SER A 475 12.21 -22.76 -12.98
CA SER A 475 11.39 -21.55 -13.17
C SER A 475 11.11 -21.31 -14.66
N PHE A 476 10.05 -20.58 -15.02
CA PHE A 476 9.65 -20.44 -16.43
C PHE A 476 10.76 -19.82 -17.30
N PHE A 477 11.40 -18.74 -16.84
CA PHE A 477 12.49 -18.11 -17.61
C PHE A 477 13.79 -18.92 -17.59
N GLU A 478 13.99 -19.78 -16.58
CA GLU A 478 15.06 -20.75 -16.56
C GLU A 478 14.83 -21.86 -17.59
N TRP A 479 13.62 -22.44 -17.64
CA TRP A 479 13.22 -23.39 -18.68
C TRP A 479 13.37 -22.79 -20.08
N TYR A 480 12.90 -21.55 -20.28
CA TYR A 480 13.04 -20.85 -21.54
C TYR A 480 14.52 -20.75 -21.95
N SER A 481 15.40 -20.46 -20.98
CA SER A 481 16.84 -20.28 -21.19
C SER A 481 17.61 -21.59 -21.35
N GLN A 482 17.14 -22.70 -20.80
CA GLN A 482 17.83 -23.99 -20.87
C GLN A 482 17.49 -24.77 -22.14
N PRO A 483 18.45 -25.41 -22.81
CA PRO A 483 18.16 -26.28 -23.95
C PRO A 483 17.36 -27.54 -23.52
N VAL A 484 16.38 -27.92 -24.34
CA VAL A 484 15.50 -29.07 -24.07
C VAL A 484 16.02 -30.27 -24.84
N TYR A 485 16.53 -31.28 -24.13
CA TYR A 485 17.23 -32.41 -24.75
C TYR A 485 16.39 -33.70 -24.84
N ASN A 486 15.39 -33.92 -23.97
CA ASN A 486 14.70 -35.21 -23.84
C ASN A 486 13.18 -35.07 -23.55
N ASP A 487 12.41 -36.15 -23.79
CA ASP A 487 10.96 -36.33 -23.52
C ASP A 487 10.48 -36.11 -22.06
N LEU A 488 11.43 -35.87 -21.14
CA LEU A 488 11.19 -35.62 -19.72
C LEU A 488 10.79 -34.18 -19.41
N ASP A 489 10.93 -33.27 -20.37
CA ASP A 489 10.43 -31.90 -20.23
C ASP A 489 8.91 -31.87 -20.32
N ARG A 490 8.26 -31.59 -19.17
CA ARG A 490 6.81 -31.53 -19.05
C ARG A 490 6.26 -30.16 -19.42
N ILE A 491 7.07 -29.09 -19.39
CA ILE A 491 6.60 -27.71 -19.52
C ILE A 491 6.08 -27.44 -20.93
N TRP A 492 6.79 -27.88 -21.97
CA TRP A 492 6.34 -27.65 -23.35
C TRP A 492 5.04 -28.39 -23.70
N LYS A 493 4.85 -29.63 -23.19
CA LYS A 493 3.62 -30.41 -23.39
C LYS A 493 2.45 -29.67 -22.76
N VAL A 494 2.64 -29.21 -21.53
CA VAL A 494 1.63 -28.43 -20.82
C VAL A 494 1.34 -27.12 -21.54
N LEU A 495 2.34 -26.42 -22.07
CA LEU A 495 2.14 -25.20 -22.85
C LEU A 495 1.34 -25.45 -24.14
N ALA A 496 1.58 -26.58 -24.81
CA ALA A 496 0.79 -26.98 -25.98
C ALA A 496 -0.66 -27.32 -25.59
N ASP A 497 -0.87 -28.05 -24.49
CA ASP A 497 -2.20 -28.38 -23.97
C ASP A 497 -2.97 -27.12 -23.55
N VAL A 498 -2.30 -26.19 -22.86
CA VAL A 498 -2.84 -24.89 -22.46
C VAL A 498 -3.21 -24.04 -23.67
N TYR A 499 -2.39 -24.04 -24.72
CA TYR A 499 -2.74 -23.34 -25.95
C TYR A 499 -3.92 -24.00 -26.67
N ALA A 500 -4.04 -25.33 -26.66
CA ALA A 500 -5.13 -26.04 -27.30
C ALA A 500 -6.50 -25.67 -26.68
N ASN A 501 -6.58 -25.59 -25.34
CA ASN A 501 -7.80 -25.18 -24.64
C ASN A 501 -7.48 -24.30 -23.40
N PRO A 502 -7.26 -22.99 -23.58
CA PRO A 502 -6.92 -22.10 -22.47
C PRO A 502 -8.12 -21.82 -21.56
N VAL A 503 -9.35 -21.88 -22.09
CA VAL A 503 -10.60 -21.57 -21.37
C VAL A 503 -10.81 -22.53 -20.21
N LYS A 504 -10.45 -23.80 -20.39
CA LYS A 504 -10.56 -24.86 -19.37
C LYS A 504 -9.94 -24.47 -18.01
N TYR A 505 -8.89 -23.66 -18.02
CA TYR A 505 -8.14 -23.31 -16.82
C TYR A 505 -8.56 -21.97 -16.21
N LEU A 506 -9.54 -21.27 -16.78
CA LEU A 506 -9.97 -19.96 -16.26
C LEU A 506 -10.78 -20.08 -14.95
N GLU A 507 -11.51 -21.18 -14.78
CA GLU A 507 -12.34 -21.45 -13.60
C GLU A 507 -11.56 -22.06 -12.43
N GLU A 508 -10.35 -22.57 -12.70
CA GLU A 508 -9.50 -23.14 -11.66
C GLU A 508 -8.95 -22.04 -10.73
N GLN A 509 -8.88 -22.32 -9.43
CA GLN A 509 -8.30 -21.38 -8.47
C GLN A 509 -6.77 -21.33 -8.63
N PRO A 510 -6.15 -20.14 -8.76
CA PRO A 510 -4.71 -20.04 -8.91
C PRO A 510 -4.00 -20.45 -7.62
N LYS A 511 -2.94 -21.26 -7.74
CA LYS A 511 -2.07 -21.63 -6.59
C LYS A 511 -1.40 -20.40 -5.97
N ILE A 512 -1.02 -19.44 -6.82
CA ILE A 512 -0.41 -18.17 -6.41
C ILE A 512 -1.42 -17.06 -6.69
N LYS A 513 -1.96 -16.45 -5.64
CA LYS A 513 -2.83 -15.27 -5.78
C LYS A 513 -1.99 -14.04 -6.10
N ASP A 514 -2.43 -13.28 -7.09
CA ASP A 514 -1.87 -11.95 -7.42
C ASP A 514 -2.81 -10.90 -6.82
N ALA A 515 -2.30 -9.70 -6.60
CA ALA A 515 -3.11 -8.58 -6.14
C ALA A 515 -4.31 -8.33 -7.07
N TRP A 516 -4.16 -8.65 -8.35
CA TRP A 516 -5.20 -8.57 -9.37
C TRP A 516 -6.41 -9.50 -9.15
N ASP A 517 -6.25 -10.63 -8.44
CA ASP A 517 -7.36 -11.57 -8.20
C ASP A 517 -8.06 -11.35 -6.85
N HIS A 518 -7.58 -10.40 -6.05
CA HIS A 518 -8.23 -10.12 -4.78
C HIS A 518 -9.60 -9.45 -5.02
N PRO A 519 -10.58 -9.74 -4.14
CA PRO A 519 -11.84 -9.01 -4.14
C PRO A 519 -11.60 -7.50 -3.99
N PHE A 520 -12.52 -6.72 -4.52
CA PHE A 520 -12.54 -5.28 -4.30
C PHE A 520 -12.66 -4.99 -2.80
N ASN A 521 -11.94 -3.98 -2.34
CA ASN A 521 -11.98 -3.52 -0.97
C ASN A 521 -12.18 -2.02 -0.97
N PHE A 522 -13.20 -1.51 -0.27
CA PHE A 522 -13.53 -0.10 -0.30
C PHE A 522 -12.40 0.80 0.19
N VAL A 523 -11.67 0.40 1.24
CA VAL A 523 -10.53 1.18 1.75
C VAL A 523 -9.38 1.20 0.75
N PHE A 524 -9.09 0.07 0.10
CA PHE A 524 -8.03 0.00 -0.91
C PHE A 524 -8.43 0.74 -2.19
N GLY A 525 -9.70 0.66 -2.58
CA GLY A 525 -10.24 1.38 -3.72
C GLY A 525 -10.21 2.88 -3.50
N ARG A 526 -10.61 3.34 -2.30
CA ARG A 526 -10.47 4.73 -1.89
C ARG A 526 -9.02 5.19 -1.92
N ASP A 527 -8.09 4.40 -1.36
CA ASP A 527 -6.65 4.74 -1.34
C ASP A 527 -6.10 4.98 -2.76
N ASP A 528 -6.45 4.13 -3.72
CA ASP A 528 -6.06 4.30 -5.13
C ASP A 528 -6.71 5.54 -5.76
N VAL A 529 -8.05 5.65 -5.74
CA VAL A 529 -8.75 6.74 -6.45
C VAL A 529 -8.47 8.11 -5.86
N VAL A 530 -8.34 8.22 -4.53
CA VAL A 530 -7.97 9.48 -3.88
C VAL A 530 -6.53 9.85 -4.25
N ALA A 531 -5.60 8.89 -4.23
CA ALA A 531 -4.23 9.15 -4.66
C ALA A 531 -4.17 9.56 -6.14
N ARG A 532 -4.97 8.95 -7.03
CA ARG A 532 -5.03 9.34 -8.45
C ARG A 532 -5.46 10.79 -8.62
N VAL A 533 -6.65 11.13 -8.12
CA VAL A 533 -7.25 12.46 -8.32
C VAL A 533 -6.39 13.54 -7.65
N THR A 534 -5.80 13.25 -6.49
CA THR A 534 -4.92 14.19 -5.79
C THR A 534 -3.69 14.59 -6.62
N HIS A 535 -3.23 13.72 -7.51
CA HIS A 535 -2.04 13.96 -8.35
C HIS A 535 -2.39 14.20 -9.83
N GLY A 536 -3.65 14.53 -10.12
CA GLY A 536 -4.10 14.91 -11.47
C GLY A 536 -4.33 13.73 -12.43
N ASN A 537 -4.27 12.49 -11.93
CA ASN A 537 -4.68 11.33 -12.70
C ASN A 537 -6.21 11.26 -12.80
N ILE A 538 -6.70 10.68 -13.89
CA ILE A 538 -8.13 10.58 -14.19
C ILE A 538 -8.77 9.57 -13.23
N TYR A 539 -9.96 9.92 -12.71
CA TYR A 539 -10.78 8.99 -11.96
C TYR A 539 -11.24 7.85 -12.89
N PRO A 540 -11.07 6.56 -12.54
CA PRO A 540 -11.47 5.47 -13.43
C PRO A 540 -12.96 5.55 -13.79
N VAL A 541 -13.27 5.70 -15.08
CA VAL A 541 -14.65 5.87 -15.58
C VAL A 541 -15.58 4.74 -15.12
N ILE A 542 -15.04 3.51 -15.02
CA ILE A 542 -15.78 2.33 -14.52
C ILE A 542 -16.26 2.50 -13.08
N LEU A 543 -15.53 3.23 -12.24
CA LEU A 543 -15.85 3.46 -10.84
C LEU A 543 -16.64 4.74 -10.60
N GLU A 544 -16.74 5.63 -11.59
CA GLU A 544 -17.35 6.96 -11.42
C GLU A 544 -18.78 6.91 -10.84
N PRO A 545 -19.65 5.97 -11.25
CA PRO A 545 -20.98 5.82 -10.65
C PRO A 545 -20.97 5.45 -9.16
N PHE A 546 -19.88 4.88 -8.64
CA PHE A 546 -19.77 4.37 -7.27
C PHE A 546 -18.91 5.25 -6.37
N LYS A 547 -18.55 6.46 -6.81
CA LYS A 547 -17.60 7.31 -6.09
C LYS A 547 -18.02 7.59 -4.64
N ASP A 548 -19.29 7.94 -4.44
CA ASP A 548 -19.82 8.26 -3.11
C ASP A 548 -19.93 7.00 -2.24
N GLN A 549 -20.38 5.90 -2.83
CA GLN A 549 -20.44 4.58 -2.16
C GLN A 549 -19.04 4.11 -1.74
N ILE A 550 -18.01 4.32 -2.56
CA ILE A 550 -16.62 3.98 -2.21
C ILE A 550 -16.13 4.83 -1.04
N GLU A 551 -16.40 6.14 -1.04
CA GLU A 551 -16.00 7.04 0.04
C GLU A 551 -16.72 6.69 1.35
N GLU A 552 -18.04 6.51 1.31
CA GLU A 552 -18.88 6.20 2.47
C GLU A 552 -18.51 4.85 3.08
N ASN A 553 -18.47 3.78 2.27
CA ASN A 553 -18.14 2.46 2.76
C ASN A 553 -16.70 2.38 3.28
N ALA A 554 -15.73 2.98 2.59
CA ALA A 554 -14.37 3.05 3.11
C ALA A 554 -14.29 3.77 4.46
N THR A 555 -14.99 4.91 4.59
CA THR A 555 -15.03 5.69 5.83
C THR A 555 -15.67 4.90 6.96
N LYS A 556 -16.76 4.19 6.69
CA LYS A 556 -17.42 3.27 7.64
C LYS A 556 -16.51 2.13 8.07
N LEU A 557 -15.79 1.51 7.13
CA LEU A 557 -14.83 0.45 7.44
C LEU A 557 -13.68 0.95 8.32
N MET A 558 -13.10 2.12 8.00
CA MET A 558 -12.04 2.73 8.80
C MET A 558 -12.54 3.06 10.20
N TYR A 559 -13.72 3.66 10.30
CA TYR A 559 -14.36 3.96 11.57
C TYR A 559 -14.51 2.69 12.43
N TYR A 560 -15.15 1.64 11.91
CA TYR A 560 -15.31 0.39 12.64
C TYR A 560 -14.01 -0.31 13.00
N ALA A 561 -13.00 -0.27 12.13
CA ALA A 561 -11.69 -0.83 12.46
C ALA A 561 -11.05 -0.14 13.67
N MET A 562 -11.25 1.17 13.79
CA MET A 562 -10.61 2.01 14.82
C MET A 562 -11.44 2.12 16.10
N THR A 563 -12.76 1.99 15.99
CA THR A 563 -13.67 2.27 17.11
C THR A 563 -14.51 1.09 17.51
N GLY A 564 -14.57 -0.01 16.75
CA GLY A 564 -15.50 -1.13 17.01
C GLY A 564 -16.78 -1.03 16.18
N GLN A 565 -17.37 -2.18 15.84
CA GLN A 565 -18.55 -2.29 14.99
C GLN A 565 -19.86 -2.05 15.76
N HIS A 566 -19.93 -2.55 16.99
CA HIS A 566 -21.09 -2.44 17.88
C HIS A 566 -20.84 -1.45 19.02
N ASP A 567 -21.90 -0.88 19.58
CA ASP A 567 -21.80 0.13 20.65
C ASP A 567 -21.15 -0.42 21.92
N GLN A 568 -21.43 -1.68 22.27
CA GLN A 568 -20.80 -2.39 23.39
C GLN A 568 -19.28 -2.53 23.21
N GLN A 569 -18.80 -2.64 21.97
CA GLN A 569 -17.36 -2.68 21.66
C GLN A 569 -16.76 -1.27 21.62
N ARG A 570 -17.58 -0.25 21.39
CA ARG A 570 -17.12 1.06 20.94
C ARG A 570 -16.19 1.73 21.93
N GLN A 571 -16.55 1.64 23.19
CA GLN A 571 -15.78 2.21 24.29
C GLN A 571 -14.38 1.59 24.38
N VAL A 572 -14.30 0.25 24.44
CA VAL A 572 -13.03 -0.45 24.68
C VAL A 572 -12.09 -0.33 23.48
N VAL A 573 -12.60 -0.46 22.25
CA VAL A 573 -11.74 -0.36 21.05
C VAL A 573 -11.25 1.08 20.89
N THR A 574 -12.10 2.09 21.07
CA THR A 574 -11.68 3.49 21.01
C THR A 574 -10.66 3.82 22.10
N GLN A 575 -10.82 3.30 23.33
CA GLN A 575 -9.84 3.45 24.41
C GLN A 575 -8.48 2.86 24.03
N LEU A 576 -8.43 1.70 23.37
CA LEU A 576 -7.18 1.10 22.91
C LEU A 576 -6.58 1.86 21.73
N SER A 577 -7.39 2.34 20.79
CA SER A 577 -6.92 3.02 19.58
C SER A 577 -6.42 4.45 19.84
N ALA A 578 -7.15 5.25 20.61
CA ALA A 578 -6.85 6.67 20.87
C ALA A 578 -6.23 6.92 22.24
N GLY A 579 -6.49 6.04 23.22
CA GLY A 579 -6.16 6.26 24.61
C GLY A 579 -4.69 6.51 24.90
N PRO A 580 -3.74 5.72 24.34
CA PRO A 580 -2.31 5.98 24.51
C PRO A 580 -1.90 7.41 24.14
N LEU A 581 -2.41 7.93 23.03
CA LEU A 581 -2.13 9.30 22.58
C LEU A 581 -2.84 10.34 23.48
N MET A 582 -4.06 10.07 23.93
CA MET A 582 -4.78 10.95 24.86
C MET A 582 -4.12 11.01 26.24
N THR A 583 -3.58 9.89 26.71
CA THR A 583 -2.71 9.86 27.91
C THR A 583 -1.48 10.72 27.72
N GLU A 584 -0.83 10.65 26.56
CA GLU A 584 0.33 11.50 26.26
C GLU A 584 -0.05 12.98 26.24
N VAL A 585 -1.15 13.36 25.57
CA VAL A 585 -1.62 14.75 25.51
C VAL A 585 -1.89 15.32 26.89
N THR A 586 -2.65 14.60 27.71
CA THR A 586 -2.95 15.03 29.09
C THR A 586 -1.69 15.08 29.94
N SER A 587 -0.77 14.12 29.81
CA SER A 587 0.50 14.10 30.52
C SER A 587 1.39 15.30 30.18
N GLN A 588 1.46 15.71 28.91
CA GLN A 588 2.24 16.88 28.49
C GLN A 588 1.65 18.19 29.03
N CYS A 589 0.33 18.33 29.10
CA CYS A 589 -0.31 19.45 29.78
C CYS A 589 0.07 19.49 31.27
N GLU A 590 -0.06 18.37 31.99
CA GLU A 590 0.23 18.32 33.43
C GLU A 590 1.71 18.55 33.75
N LYS A 591 2.61 18.04 32.90
CA LYS A 591 4.04 18.33 33.01
C LYS A 591 4.27 19.84 32.83
N PHE A 592 3.68 20.43 31.79
CA PHE A 592 3.85 21.86 31.48
C PHE A 592 3.34 22.76 32.61
N MET A 593 2.16 22.46 33.18
CA MET A 593 1.61 23.16 34.35
C MET A 593 2.55 23.12 35.56
N LYS A 594 3.34 22.05 35.71
CA LYS A 594 4.37 21.90 36.75
C LYS A 594 5.71 22.56 36.38
N GLY A 595 5.74 23.40 35.34
CA GLY A 595 6.93 24.09 34.85
C GLY A 595 7.91 23.21 34.08
N LYS A 596 7.48 22.02 33.63
CA LYS A 596 8.33 21.07 32.89
C LYS A 596 7.66 20.72 31.57
N GLY A 597 8.17 21.16 30.42
CA GLY A 597 7.59 20.72 29.15
C GLY A 597 7.86 21.68 28.00
N HIS A 598 7.19 21.40 26.90
CA HIS A 598 7.34 22.13 25.64
C HIS A 598 6.15 23.07 25.45
N LYS A 599 6.39 24.24 24.88
CA LYS A 599 5.33 25.16 24.47
C LYS A 599 4.56 24.62 23.26
N LEU A 600 5.24 23.86 22.40
CA LEU A 600 4.66 23.23 21.22
C LEU A 600 5.01 21.74 21.16
N CYS A 601 4.01 20.88 21.03
CA CYS A 601 4.18 19.44 20.80
C CYS A 601 3.60 19.05 19.44
N LEU A 602 4.41 18.43 18.58
CA LEU A 602 4.02 17.99 17.24
C LEU A 602 4.01 16.45 17.19
N TYR A 603 2.88 15.87 16.79
CA TYR A 603 2.68 14.43 16.63
C TYR A 603 2.33 14.10 15.17
N SER A 604 3.29 13.57 14.42
CA SER A 604 3.04 13.14 13.04
C SER A 604 2.49 11.72 13.00
N THR A 605 1.24 11.61 12.58
CA THR A 605 0.39 10.44 12.75
C THR A 605 -0.38 10.12 11.45
N HIS A 606 -1.48 9.40 11.55
CA HIS A 606 -2.21 8.73 10.48
C HIS A 606 -3.71 9.06 10.55
N ASP A 607 -4.40 8.86 9.43
CA ASP A 607 -5.86 8.94 9.36
C ASP A 607 -6.55 8.05 10.39
N SER A 608 -6.10 6.79 10.52
CA SER A 608 -6.60 5.84 11.52
C SER A 608 -6.58 6.40 12.95
N THR A 609 -5.47 7.04 13.34
CA THR A 609 -5.31 7.64 14.66
C THR A 609 -6.21 8.86 14.83
N LEU A 610 -6.30 9.73 13.81
CA LEU A 610 -7.19 10.89 13.86
C LEU A 610 -8.66 10.45 13.96
N THR A 611 -9.10 9.44 13.21
CA THR A 611 -10.44 8.85 13.33
C THR A 611 -10.73 8.39 14.76
N ALA A 612 -9.80 7.65 15.37
CA ALA A 612 -9.97 7.18 16.75
C ALA A 612 -10.05 8.35 17.76
N VAL A 613 -9.22 9.39 17.60
CA VAL A 613 -9.23 10.57 18.48
C VAL A 613 -10.49 11.39 18.30
N LEU A 614 -10.95 11.62 17.06
CA LEU A 614 -12.22 12.31 16.78
C LEU A 614 -13.39 11.59 17.44
N GLN A 615 -13.40 10.25 17.44
CA GLN A 615 -14.40 9.48 18.17
C GLN A 615 -14.25 9.61 19.70
N ALA A 616 -13.02 9.56 20.23
CA ALA A 616 -12.79 9.69 21.68
C ALA A 616 -13.23 11.07 22.22
N LEU A 617 -13.16 12.09 21.38
CA LEU A 617 -13.58 13.46 21.66
C LEU A 617 -15.07 13.72 21.36
N ASP A 618 -15.77 12.76 20.75
CA ASP A 618 -17.17 12.89 20.32
C ASP A 618 -17.40 14.02 19.29
N ILE A 619 -16.48 14.14 18.33
CA ILE A 619 -16.50 15.16 17.26
C ILE A 619 -16.27 14.58 15.86
N TRP A 620 -16.46 13.26 15.72
CA TRP A 620 -16.40 12.56 14.43
C TRP A 620 -17.50 13.05 13.50
N ASP A 621 -17.13 13.45 12.29
CA ASP A 621 -18.03 14.09 11.30
C ASP A 621 -18.42 13.15 10.15
N ASN A 622 -18.22 11.84 10.31
CA ASN A 622 -18.45 10.82 9.28
C ASN A 622 -17.65 11.07 7.98
N ALA A 623 -16.53 11.80 8.07
CA ALA A 623 -15.64 12.04 6.96
C ALA A 623 -14.24 11.47 7.23
N TRP A 624 -13.64 10.85 6.22
CA TRP A 624 -12.27 10.38 6.31
C TRP A 624 -11.30 11.58 6.50
N PRO A 625 -10.42 11.58 7.51
CA PRO A 625 -9.49 12.69 7.75
C PRO A 625 -8.61 12.97 6.51
N PRO A 626 -8.71 14.15 5.85
CA PRO A 626 -8.00 14.41 4.60
C PRO A 626 -6.48 14.43 4.77
N PHE A 627 -5.73 14.45 3.67
CA PHE A 627 -4.27 14.63 3.75
C PHE A 627 -3.94 15.96 4.45
N ALA A 628 -2.87 15.94 5.26
CA ALA A 628 -2.48 17.07 6.12
C ALA A 628 -3.54 17.53 7.15
N ALA A 629 -4.58 16.73 7.42
CA ALA A 629 -5.53 17.01 8.49
C ALA A 629 -4.85 17.09 9.85
N ASP A 630 -5.34 17.97 10.72
CA ASP A 630 -4.78 18.19 12.04
C ASP A 630 -5.85 18.38 13.13
N ILE A 631 -5.52 17.94 14.35
CA ILE A 631 -6.25 18.23 15.59
C ILE A 631 -5.31 19.02 16.51
N ARG A 632 -5.79 20.13 17.05
CA ARG A 632 -5.04 21.01 17.96
C ARG A 632 -5.68 21.02 19.33
N PHE A 633 -4.85 20.91 20.36
CA PHE A 633 -5.22 21.16 21.76
C PHE A 633 -4.45 22.39 22.21
N GLU A 634 -5.18 23.45 22.50
CA GLU A 634 -4.63 24.71 23.02
C GLU A 634 -4.89 24.78 24.52
N LEU A 635 -3.83 24.96 25.32
CA LEU A 635 -3.90 25.08 26.76
C LEU A 635 -3.74 26.54 27.17
N TYR A 636 -4.72 27.05 27.89
CA TYR A 636 -4.81 28.42 28.38
C TYR A 636 -4.73 28.47 29.90
N LYS A 637 -4.12 29.53 30.43
CA LYS A 637 -4.15 29.89 31.84
C LYS A 637 -4.96 31.18 32.02
N GLU A 638 -5.85 31.20 32.99
CA GLU A 638 -6.58 32.42 33.37
C GLU A 638 -5.63 33.46 33.99
N LEU A 639 -5.81 34.74 33.67
CA LEU A 639 -4.90 35.80 34.15
C LEU A 639 -5.11 36.13 35.63
N ASP A 640 -6.35 36.08 36.10
CA ASP A 640 -6.74 36.50 37.44
C ASP A 640 -6.77 35.35 38.46
N SER A 641 -6.59 34.11 38.00
CA SER A 641 -6.61 32.89 38.81
C SER A 641 -5.47 31.93 38.43
N ASP A 642 -5.37 30.77 39.10
CA ASP A 642 -4.45 29.68 38.70
C ASP A 642 -5.17 28.56 37.92
N GLU A 643 -6.37 28.86 37.40
CA GLU A 643 -7.17 27.91 36.65
C GLU A 643 -6.74 27.79 35.18
N TRP A 644 -7.07 26.64 34.59
CA TRP A 644 -6.63 26.24 33.26
C TRP A 644 -7.80 25.80 32.40
N TYR A 645 -7.72 26.14 31.11
CA TYR A 645 -8.75 25.86 30.12
C TYR A 645 -8.14 25.25 28.86
N VAL A 646 -8.92 24.44 28.15
CA VAL A 646 -8.53 23.81 26.89
C VAL A 646 -9.47 24.25 25.78
N ARG A 647 -8.92 24.52 24.60
CA ARG A 647 -9.69 24.66 23.35
C ARG A 647 -9.23 23.61 22.35
N VAL A 648 -10.18 22.96 21.70
CA VAL A 648 -9.91 21.90 20.71
C VAL A 648 -10.27 22.40 19.32
N LEU A 649 -9.40 22.15 18.34
CA LEU A 649 -9.64 22.48 16.94
C LEU A 649 -9.43 21.25 16.06
N TYR A 650 -10.24 21.10 15.01
CA TYR A 650 -10.04 20.14 13.93
C TYR A 650 -10.09 20.86 12.59
N LEU A 651 -9.06 20.69 11.75
CA LEU A 651 -8.90 21.41 10.48
C LEU A 651 -8.99 22.93 10.65
N GLY A 652 -8.39 23.45 11.73
CA GLY A 652 -8.40 24.87 12.08
C GLY A 652 -9.74 25.41 12.60
N LYS A 653 -10.78 24.58 12.71
CA LYS A 653 -12.10 24.99 13.24
C LYS A 653 -12.27 24.57 14.68
N VAL A 654 -12.81 25.46 15.52
CA VAL A 654 -13.12 25.16 16.92
C VAL A 654 -14.13 24.02 16.99
N LYS A 655 -13.89 23.08 17.91
CA LYS A 655 -14.73 21.92 18.17
C LYS A 655 -15.06 21.84 19.65
N LYS A 656 -16.34 21.73 19.93
CA LYS A 656 -16.89 21.48 21.27
C LYS A 656 -16.93 19.98 21.47
N ILE A 657 -16.28 19.48 22.51
CA ILE A 657 -16.17 18.04 22.74
C ILE A 657 -17.30 17.59 23.66
N ARG A 658 -18.00 16.51 23.28
CA ARG A 658 -19.18 16.01 24.01
C ARG A 658 -20.23 17.13 24.22
N ASN A 659 -20.97 17.09 25.34
CA ASN A 659 -22.00 18.05 25.72
C ASN A 659 -21.46 19.45 26.13
N GLN A 660 -20.28 19.85 25.66
CA GLN A 660 -19.70 21.17 25.89
C GLN A 660 -20.48 22.24 25.12
N THR A 661 -20.81 23.37 25.76
CA THR A 661 -21.52 24.50 25.12
C THR A 661 -20.59 25.62 24.68
N GLU A 662 -19.52 25.86 25.42
CA GLU A 662 -18.56 26.95 25.17
C GLU A 662 -17.36 26.49 24.34
N ASP A 663 -16.56 27.40 23.82
CA ASP A 663 -15.36 27.06 23.04
C ASP A 663 -14.18 26.60 23.92
N TYR A 664 -14.20 27.01 25.19
CA TYR A 664 -13.18 26.69 26.19
C TYR A 664 -13.78 25.78 27.26
N ILE A 665 -13.10 24.67 27.54
CA ILE A 665 -13.49 23.72 28.59
C ILE A 665 -12.49 23.80 29.75
N HIS A 666 -13.01 23.85 30.98
CA HIS A 666 -12.18 23.86 32.17
C HIS A 666 -11.34 22.58 32.25
N TRP A 667 -10.08 22.66 32.71
CA TRP A 667 -9.14 21.54 32.70
C TRP A 667 -9.65 20.29 33.44
N SER A 668 -10.31 20.47 34.59
CA SER A 668 -10.90 19.35 35.34
C SER A 668 -12.02 18.66 34.56
N GLU A 669 -12.81 19.42 33.82
CA GLU A 669 -13.90 18.91 32.98
C GLU A 669 -13.38 18.22 31.72
N PHE A 670 -12.34 18.78 31.10
CA PHE A 670 -11.63 18.16 29.99
C PHE A 670 -11.07 16.78 30.39
N LYS A 671 -10.43 16.67 31.57
CA LYS A 671 -9.97 15.38 32.08
C LYS A 671 -11.11 14.41 32.35
N ARG A 672 -12.22 14.89 32.92
CA ARG A 672 -13.42 14.08 33.15
C ARG A 672 -14.00 13.56 31.83
N ALA A 673 -14.07 14.40 30.79
CA ALA A 673 -14.52 14.04 29.46
C ALA A 673 -13.65 12.95 28.80
N LEU A 674 -12.34 12.95 29.07
CA LEU A 674 -11.41 11.96 28.52
C LEU A 674 -11.21 10.71 29.38
N ASN A 675 -11.71 10.69 30.62
CA ASN A 675 -11.41 9.65 31.62
C ASN A 675 -11.71 8.22 31.14
N CYS A 676 -12.74 8.03 30.32
CA CYS A 676 -13.11 6.71 29.78
C CYS A 676 -12.16 6.22 28.67
N TYR A 677 -11.32 7.09 28.11
CA TYR A 677 -10.44 6.77 26.97
C TYR A 677 -8.96 6.88 27.31
N VAL A 678 -8.56 7.66 28.31
CA VAL A 678 -7.18 7.67 28.80
C VAL A 678 -6.83 6.29 29.37
N ILE A 679 -5.64 5.77 29.02
CA ILE A 679 -5.17 4.46 29.44
C ILE A 679 -3.65 4.45 29.64
N ASN A 680 -3.19 3.79 30.71
CA ASN A 680 -1.77 3.60 30.97
C ASN A 680 -1.26 2.31 30.31
N GLN A 681 0.05 2.21 30.11
CA GLN A 681 0.67 1.09 29.40
C GLN A 681 0.37 -0.29 30.05
N PRO A 682 0.47 -0.49 31.38
CA PRO A 682 0.12 -1.78 31.99
C PRO A 682 -1.32 -2.22 31.74
N MET A 683 -2.29 -1.30 31.84
CA MET A 683 -3.69 -1.59 31.56
C MET A 683 -3.91 -1.88 30.08
N TYR A 684 -3.29 -1.09 29.19
CA TYR A 684 -3.32 -1.30 27.75
C TYR A 684 -2.86 -2.71 27.39
N THR A 685 -1.67 -3.12 27.85
CA THR A 685 -1.12 -4.47 27.62
C THR A 685 -2.05 -5.55 28.16
N ARG A 686 -2.65 -5.36 29.35
CA ARG A 686 -3.59 -6.31 29.94
C ARG A 686 -4.85 -6.50 29.10
N ILE A 687 -5.48 -5.42 28.64
CA ILE A 687 -6.70 -5.49 27.82
C ILE A 687 -6.35 -6.07 26.44
N CYS A 688 -5.24 -5.66 25.84
CA CYS A 688 -4.76 -6.18 24.56
C CYS A 688 -4.49 -7.69 24.56
N ALA A 689 -4.11 -8.26 25.71
CA ALA A 689 -3.92 -9.71 25.90
C ALA A 689 -5.20 -10.45 26.33
N SER A 690 -6.32 -9.75 26.51
CA SER A 690 -7.57 -10.32 26.99
C SER A 690 -8.44 -10.89 25.87
N ASN A 691 -9.50 -11.62 26.26
CA ASN A 691 -10.57 -12.09 25.39
C ASN A 691 -11.83 -11.20 25.47
N ILE A 692 -11.64 -9.88 25.60
CA ILE A 692 -12.75 -8.95 25.85
C ILE A 692 -13.76 -8.92 24.70
N LEU A 693 -13.31 -9.00 23.45
CA LEU A 693 -14.20 -9.01 22.29
C LEU A 693 -15.10 -10.25 22.28
N GLU A 694 -14.57 -11.41 22.66
CA GLU A 694 -15.37 -12.64 22.75
C GLU A 694 -16.40 -12.61 23.87
N ARG A 695 -16.14 -11.88 24.97
CA ARG A 695 -17.11 -11.68 26.04
C ARG A 695 -18.24 -10.78 25.57
N ILE A 696 -17.89 -9.62 25.01
CA ILE A 696 -18.86 -8.68 24.47
C ILE A 696 -19.73 -9.34 23.40
N ALA A 697 -19.14 -10.13 22.50
CA ALA A 697 -19.90 -10.86 21.48
C ALA A 697 -20.92 -11.86 22.08
N LYS A 698 -20.57 -12.54 23.17
CA LYS A 698 -21.52 -13.43 23.87
C LYS A 698 -22.64 -12.67 24.55
N ASP A 699 -22.34 -11.49 25.08
CA ASP A 699 -23.34 -10.65 25.73
C ASP A 699 -24.32 -10.07 24.71
N ILE A 700 -23.85 -9.65 23.53
CA ILE A 700 -24.70 -9.22 22.40
C ILE A 700 -25.67 -10.33 21.97
N VAL A 701 -25.17 -11.55 21.76
CA VAL A 701 -26.03 -12.69 21.34
C VAL A 701 -27.09 -13.01 22.40
N ARG A 702 -26.75 -12.90 23.69
CA ARG A 702 -27.72 -13.11 24.78
C ARG A 702 -28.80 -12.03 24.80
N GLU A 703 -28.44 -10.77 24.58
CA GLU A 703 -29.40 -9.67 24.48
C GLU A 703 -30.35 -9.89 23.29
N GLU A 704 -29.85 -10.35 22.15
CA GLU A 704 -30.67 -10.68 20.97
C GLU A 704 -31.64 -11.86 21.25
N ASP A 705 -31.13 -12.95 21.84
CA ASP A 705 -31.95 -14.13 22.21
C ASP A 705 -33.04 -13.78 23.24
N GLU A 706 -32.77 -12.89 24.21
CA GLU A 706 -33.74 -12.43 25.21
C GLU A 706 -34.80 -11.49 24.61
N THR A 707 -34.46 -10.72 23.58
CA THR A 707 -35.44 -9.86 22.88
C THR A 707 -36.34 -10.61 21.90
N ASP A 708 -35.87 -11.73 21.33
CA ASP A 708 -36.69 -12.57 20.46
C ASP A 708 -37.71 -13.42 21.25
N ASP A 709 -37.42 -13.78 22.50
CA ASP A 709 -38.34 -14.55 23.37
C ASP A 709 -39.53 -13.71 23.91
N ASP A 710 -39.44 -12.39 23.86
CA ASP A 710 -40.52 -11.46 24.25
C ASP A 710 -41.40 -11.02 23.05
N SER A 711 -41.11 -11.52 21.85
CA SER A 711 -41.88 -11.26 20.62
C SER A 711 -42.55 -12.52 20.06
N THR A 712 -43.48 -13.08 20.84
CA THR A 712 -44.41 -14.09 20.32
C THR A 712 -45.45 -13.45 19.40
N GLU A 713 -45.17 -13.44 18.08
CA GLU A 713 -46.10 -13.79 16.98
C GLU A 713 -45.62 -13.25 15.62
N SER A 714 -44.90 -14.08 14.86
CA SER A 714 -45.13 -14.45 13.44
C SER A 714 -43.82 -14.95 12.82
N LYS A 715 -43.65 -16.27 12.81
CA LYS A 715 -42.57 -16.96 12.10
C LYS A 715 -42.88 -16.91 10.60
N GLU A 716 -42.08 -16.17 9.83
CA GLU A 716 -41.77 -16.54 8.44
C GLU A 716 -40.31 -17.01 8.37
N GLU A 717 -40.15 -18.24 7.91
CA GLU A 717 -38.89 -18.96 7.80
C GLU A 717 -37.96 -18.29 6.78
N SER A 718 -36.75 -17.91 7.21
CA SER A 718 -35.64 -17.65 6.28
C SER A 718 -34.47 -18.58 6.57
N GLU A 719 -34.15 -19.40 5.59
CA GLU A 719 -33.13 -20.45 5.60
C GLU A 719 -31.73 -19.88 5.83
N THR A 720 -31.05 -20.41 6.85
CA THR A 720 -29.59 -20.36 7.00
C THR A 720 -28.96 -21.61 6.39
N PRO A 721 -27.80 -21.54 5.71
CA PRO A 721 -26.93 -22.70 5.57
C PRO A 721 -25.92 -22.73 6.71
N ALA A 722 -25.94 -23.84 7.44
CA ALA A 722 -24.97 -24.23 8.43
C ALA A 722 -23.56 -24.52 7.84
N GLY A 723 -22.52 -24.26 8.64
CA GLY A 723 -21.30 -25.09 8.64
C GLY A 723 -19.97 -24.38 8.39
N MET A 724 -19.18 -24.30 9.48
CA MET A 724 -17.70 -24.22 9.62
C MET A 724 -16.91 -23.04 9.05
#